data_AF-A0A196S900-F1
#
_entry.id   AF-A0A196S900-F1
#
_cell.length_a   1.000
_cell.length_b   1.000
_cell.length_c   1.000
_cell.angle_alpha   90.00
_cell.angle_beta   90.00
_cell.angle_gamma   90.00
#
_symmetry.space_group_name_H-M   'P 1'
#
loop_
_entity.id
_entity.type
_entity.pdbx_description
1 polymer ?
#
loop_
_entity_poly.entity_id
_entity_poly.type
_entity_poly.pdbx_seq_one_letter_code
_entity_poly.pdbx_strand_id
1 'polypeptide(L)'
;MQSVPLKVSGKVDIITPLTKWVKKNYGRKIDPALTASLEKVQKQKDIVCGITTYNGLNTISDLKCYLSYLQQIEKVFPVTGKKCIEVPWTWTDSFGRRKYTVYDIIYEEASVMYNIAALYTIAAAQQLNVDDLTIERIDAGLGHLRNAALYFRELRNQYSSRLENLKTSGDLNTTVLHVLESLCMAQGQYAYVLKAKSIGKSVMLCVVLEKQAADMYKVIMEEVKKTNGYFPSGLEKHFELQCYLLSLETLHYYGEYLLSNEEANGGNLYKVGGMIDDMRVETEKFFNSFHSEYSDQVQTRAVLDLVRADSRKYYQVYRTYGGSVPAAPELPNGVMKMSYAEDLGLTDVPIALPIPENGDVLKALSRYQEAYRQKVDEMEALCRKKNDELKKVMCEYLLPEILTAEGFATGLPETIQKHLQEVQGAGSLRGLQDKVYQLESSYLEQKDKLDVLKTQVEKGSEYSEIVSWIEKSLKNYNSKIADLKKSVAAMSGKSIIFNESSAKLAMSLPSCPNYPTTQASVQVKNCSDRALNLLSQRDELRHSLLLDRSGETTVRSRVQADGNLLNVETILYSALTGVDGICQQIKNNCDQQAMIVKSLKSEYTKWNKSRNVTSEMKKREDALRDVNENLNMFDENMQLVEGLTEVRDAVEKCLKEVMDKLGIQ
;
A
#
# COMPACT_ATOMS: atom_id res chain seq x y z
N MET A 1 15.55 18.32 -4.49
CA MET A 1 14.52 17.35 -4.94
C MET A 1 14.41 17.38 -6.45
N GLN A 2 14.46 16.22 -7.11
CA GLN A 2 14.28 16.11 -8.56
C GLN A 2 12.79 16.02 -8.94
N SER A 3 12.45 16.55 -10.12
CA SER A 3 11.12 16.47 -10.71
C SER A 3 11.16 15.68 -12.02
N VAL A 4 10.08 14.97 -12.33
CA VAL A 4 9.92 14.21 -13.56
C VAL A 4 9.37 15.11 -14.67
N PRO A 5 9.96 15.13 -15.87
CA PRO A 5 9.46 15.91 -16.99
C PRO A 5 8.09 15.40 -17.47
N LEU A 6 7.25 16.32 -17.93
CA LEU A 6 5.95 15.98 -18.52
C LEU A 6 6.11 15.36 -19.92
N LYS A 7 5.23 14.43 -20.25
CA LYS A 7 4.96 14.06 -21.65
C LYS A 7 4.25 15.22 -22.33
N VAL A 8 4.58 15.46 -23.59
CA VAL A 8 3.91 16.52 -24.38
C VAL A 8 2.82 15.91 -25.24
N SER A 9 1.57 16.31 -25.00
CA SER A 9 0.41 15.83 -25.75
C SER A 9 0.33 16.47 -27.14
N GLY A 10 -0.12 15.70 -28.13
CA GLY A 10 -0.48 16.19 -29.45
C GLY A 10 -1.96 16.52 -29.57
N LYS A 11 -2.31 17.38 -30.53
CA LYS A 11 -3.70 17.63 -30.93
C LYS A 11 -4.30 16.36 -31.56
N VAL A 12 -5.51 16.01 -31.15
CA VAL A 12 -6.24 14.82 -31.60
C VAL A 12 -7.71 15.18 -31.77
N ASP A 13 -8.33 14.73 -32.85
CA ASP A 13 -9.78 14.81 -33.07
C ASP A 13 -10.45 13.54 -32.56
N ILE A 14 -11.18 13.67 -31.46
CA ILE A 14 -11.91 12.59 -30.79
C ILE A 14 -13.34 12.48 -31.37
N ILE A 15 -13.93 13.60 -31.78
CA ILE A 15 -15.35 13.69 -32.14
C ILE A 15 -15.63 12.94 -33.45
N THR A 16 -14.86 13.22 -34.49
CA THR A 16 -15.12 12.65 -35.83
C THR A 16 -15.11 11.11 -35.85
N PRO A 17 -14.08 10.41 -35.33
CA PRO A 17 -14.06 8.95 -35.39
C PRO A 17 -15.18 8.30 -34.57
N LEU A 18 -15.49 8.81 -33.37
CA LEU A 18 -16.55 8.27 -32.51
C LEU A 18 -17.95 8.51 -33.12
N THR A 19 -18.23 9.72 -33.62
CA THR A 19 -19.51 10.04 -34.27
C THR A 19 -19.73 9.27 -35.57
N LYS A 20 -18.66 9.02 -36.34
CA LYS A 20 -18.71 8.16 -37.54
C LYS A 20 -19.10 6.73 -37.18
N TRP A 21 -18.54 6.18 -36.10
CA TRP A 21 -18.91 4.85 -35.62
C TRP A 21 -20.37 4.79 -35.17
N VAL A 22 -20.86 5.79 -34.42
CA VAL A 22 -22.28 5.83 -34.01
C VAL A 22 -23.21 5.86 -35.22
N LYS A 23 -22.92 6.72 -36.21
CA LYS A 23 -23.71 6.82 -37.44
C LYS A 23 -23.80 5.49 -38.21
N LYS A 24 -22.70 4.73 -38.20
CA LYS A 24 -22.62 3.43 -38.87
C LYS A 24 -23.47 2.37 -38.17
N ASN A 25 -23.54 2.37 -36.84
CA ASN A 25 -24.16 1.30 -36.06
C ASN A 25 -25.59 1.61 -35.58
N TYR A 26 -25.94 2.88 -35.37
CA TYR A 26 -27.21 3.31 -34.77
C TYR A 26 -28.03 4.28 -35.65
N GLY A 27 -27.57 4.57 -36.87
CA GLY A 27 -28.27 5.42 -37.84
C GLY A 27 -27.77 6.86 -37.92
N ARG A 28 -28.22 7.61 -38.94
CA ARG A 28 -27.60 8.89 -39.34
C ARG A 28 -27.80 10.05 -38.34
N LYS A 29 -28.84 10.01 -37.50
CA LYS A 29 -29.16 11.08 -36.54
C LYS A 29 -28.45 10.80 -35.21
N ILE A 30 -27.48 11.64 -34.86
CA ILE A 30 -26.77 11.55 -33.58
C ILE A 30 -27.56 12.32 -32.51
N ASP A 31 -27.64 11.78 -31.30
CA ASP A 31 -28.23 12.44 -30.16
C ASP A 31 -27.48 13.76 -29.82
N PRO A 32 -28.17 14.91 -29.67
CA PRO A 32 -27.55 16.16 -29.26
C PRO A 32 -26.75 16.07 -27.95
N ALA A 33 -27.21 15.28 -26.98
CA ALA A 33 -26.54 15.08 -25.70
C ALA A 33 -25.19 14.37 -25.87
N LEU A 34 -25.11 13.38 -26.78
CA LEU A 34 -23.84 12.73 -27.12
C LEU A 34 -22.86 13.74 -27.73
N THR A 35 -23.35 14.57 -28.66
CA THR A 35 -22.52 15.60 -29.32
C THR A 35 -21.95 16.58 -28.30
N ALA A 36 -22.80 17.12 -27.43
CA ALA A 36 -22.38 18.03 -26.37
C ALA A 36 -21.38 17.39 -25.39
N SER A 37 -21.54 16.11 -25.07
CA SER A 37 -20.58 15.36 -24.23
C SER A 37 -19.23 15.21 -24.93
N LEU A 38 -19.20 14.80 -26.20
CA LEU A 38 -17.95 14.66 -26.95
C LEU A 38 -17.23 16.00 -27.14
N GLU A 39 -17.98 17.11 -27.29
CA GLU A 39 -17.42 18.46 -27.30
C GLU A 39 -16.75 18.83 -25.97
N LYS A 40 -17.33 18.45 -24.82
CA LYS A 40 -16.68 18.62 -23.51
C LYS A 40 -15.37 17.83 -23.44
N VAL A 41 -15.37 16.57 -23.90
CA VAL A 41 -14.16 15.74 -23.92
C VAL A 41 -13.09 16.36 -24.81
N GLN A 42 -13.45 16.83 -26.01
CA GLN A 42 -12.52 17.48 -26.93
C GLN A 42 -11.93 18.76 -26.32
N LYS A 43 -12.76 19.60 -25.70
CA LYS A 43 -12.31 20.81 -25.02
C LYS A 43 -11.33 20.47 -23.89
N GLN A 44 -11.61 19.42 -23.11
CA GLN A 44 -10.73 18.99 -22.04
C GLN A 44 -9.40 18.44 -22.57
N LYS A 45 -9.42 17.70 -23.69
CA LYS A 45 -8.20 17.29 -24.40
C LYS A 45 -7.38 18.49 -24.85
N ASP A 46 -8.02 19.53 -25.39
CA ASP A 46 -7.33 20.73 -25.83
C ASP A 46 -6.66 21.47 -24.66
N ILE A 47 -7.30 21.51 -23.49
CA ILE A 47 -6.69 22.02 -22.24
C ILE A 47 -5.47 21.18 -21.86
N VAL A 48 -5.62 19.85 -21.81
CA VAL A 48 -4.52 18.91 -21.50
C VAL A 48 -3.35 19.07 -22.46
N CYS A 49 -3.62 19.31 -23.75
CA CYS A 49 -2.59 19.57 -24.74
C CYS A 49 -1.81 20.87 -24.49
N GLY A 50 -2.42 21.85 -23.82
CA GLY A 50 -1.78 23.10 -23.42
C GLY A 50 -0.96 23.02 -22.13
N ILE A 51 -1.04 21.91 -21.38
CA ILE A 51 -0.30 21.73 -20.12
C ILE A 51 1.14 21.33 -20.44
N THR A 52 2.06 22.29 -20.36
CA THR A 52 3.51 22.07 -20.52
C THR A 52 4.31 22.35 -19.24
N THR A 53 3.67 22.84 -18.18
CA THR A 53 4.27 23.13 -16.88
C THR A 53 3.21 23.09 -15.77
N TYR A 54 3.64 23.06 -14.52
CA TYR A 54 2.75 23.16 -13.36
C TYR A 54 2.42 24.64 -13.06
N ASN A 55 1.14 24.99 -13.14
CA ASN A 55 0.62 26.34 -12.86
C ASN A 55 -0.39 26.36 -11.68
N GLY A 56 -0.35 25.35 -10.80
CA GLY A 56 -1.23 25.22 -9.64
C GLY A 56 -2.12 23.98 -9.67
N LEU A 57 -2.95 23.81 -8.63
CA LEU A 57 -3.79 22.62 -8.44
C LEU A 57 -4.79 22.37 -9.57
N ASN A 58 -5.26 23.43 -10.23
CA ASN A 58 -6.19 23.33 -11.36
C ASN A 58 -5.61 22.46 -12.49
N THR A 59 -4.30 22.52 -12.73
CA THR A 59 -3.62 21.72 -13.77
C THR A 59 -3.75 20.22 -13.53
N ILE A 60 -3.65 19.78 -12.27
CA ILE A 60 -3.84 18.36 -11.91
C ILE A 60 -5.31 17.96 -12.02
N SER A 61 -6.22 18.82 -11.54
CA SER A 61 -7.66 18.59 -11.63
C SER A 61 -8.15 18.46 -13.07
N ASP A 62 -7.58 19.24 -14.00
CA ASP A 62 -7.90 19.17 -15.43
C ASP A 62 -7.54 17.81 -16.05
N LEU A 63 -6.38 17.25 -15.69
CA LEU A 63 -5.96 15.92 -16.15
C LEU A 63 -6.82 14.82 -15.51
N LYS A 64 -7.16 14.94 -14.22
CA LYS A 64 -8.07 13.99 -13.54
C LYS A 64 -9.47 13.99 -14.16
N CYS A 65 -10.01 15.16 -14.47
CA CYS A 65 -11.28 15.32 -15.17
C CYS A 65 -11.22 14.64 -16.55
N TYR A 66 -10.14 14.88 -17.31
CA TYR A 66 -9.95 14.25 -18.61
C TYR A 66 -9.85 12.73 -18.52
N LEU A 67 -9.11 12.20 -17.54
CA LEU A 67 -9.00 10.76 -17.30
C LEU A 67 -10.38 10.13 -17.04
N SER A 68 -11.23 10.79 -16.24
CA SER A 68 -12.60 10.32 -15.99
C SER A 68 -13.45 10.26 -17.27
N TYR A 69 -13.27 11.23 -18.19
CA TYR A 69 -13.93 11.19 -19.50
C TYR A 69 -13.44 10.04 -20.38
N LEU A 70 -12.14 9.78 -20.41
CA LEU A 70 -11.56 8.67 -21.17
C LEU A 70 -12.09 7.32 -20.70
N GLN A 71 -12.15 7.12 -19.38
CA GLN A 71 -12.68 5.89 -18.77
C GLN A 71 -14.17 5.68 -19.08
N GLN A 72 -14.96 6.75 -19.20
CA GLN A 72 -16.36 6.67 -19.63
C GLN A 72 -16.48 6.34 -21.12
N ILE A 73 -15.61 6.90 -21.97
CA ILE A 73 -15.54 6.57 -23.40
C ILE A 73 -15.16 5.09 -23.60
N GLU A 74 -14.16 4.59 -22.87
CA GLU A 74 -13.72 3.20 -22.92
C GLU A 74 -14.86 2.22 -22.62
N LYS A 75 -15.76 2.57 -21.69
CA LYS A 75 -16.90 1.72 -21.32
C LYS A 75 -17.92 1.56 -22.45
N VAL A 76 -18.08 2.57 -23.30
CA VAL A 76 -19.18 2.68 -24.27
C VAL A 76 -18.72 2.40 -25.71
N PHE A 77 -17.51 2.80 -26.07
CA PHE A 77 -16.99 2.69 -27.42
C PHE A 77 -15.95 1.58 -27.55
N PRO A 78 -15.88 0.88 -28.68
CA PRO A 78 -14.77 -0.03 -28.97
C PRO A 78 -13.52 0.76 -29.32
N VAL A 79 -12.78 1.25 -28.31
CA VAL A 79 -11.58 2.10 -28.48
C VAL A 79 -10.29 1.41 -28.02
N THR A 80 -10.34 0.08 -27.85
CA THR A 80 -9.24 -0.77 -27.38
C THR A 80 -9.12 -2.03 -28.25
N GLY A 81 -7.88 -2.49 -28.51
CA GLY A 81 -7.60 -3.74 -29.22
C GLY A 81 -7.65 -3.70 -30.76
N LYS A 82 -7.67 -4.87 -31.42
CA LYS A 82 -7.41 -5.03 -32.87
C LYS A 82 -8.52 -4.55 -33.83
N LYS A 83 -9.74 -4.31 -33.36
CA LYS A 83 -10.89 -3.83 -34.16
C LYS A 83 -11.56 -2.63 -33.50
N CYS A 84 -10.74 -1.70 -33.02
CA CYS A 84 -11.22 -0.49 -32.35
C CYS A 84 -11.47 0.67 -33.33
N ILE A 85 -12.09 1.72 -32.82
CA ILE A 85 -12.19 3.02 -33.45
C ILE A 85 -10.81 3.66 -33.36
N GLU A 86 -10.18 3.85 -34.52
CA GLU A 86 -8.83 4.39 -34.62
C GLU A 86 -8.79 5.89 -34.31
N VAL A 87 -8.51 6.24 -33.06
CA VAL A 87 -8.20 7.61 -32.63
C VAL A 87 -6.68 7.74 -32.47
N PRO A 88 -5.99 8.66 -33.18
CA PRO A 88 -4.52 8.71 -33.21
C PRO A 88 -3.92 9.42 -31.99
N TRP A 89 -3.96 8.78 -30.82
CA TRP A 89 -3.40 9.32 -29.57
C TRP A 89 -1.91 9.55 -29.69
N THR A 90 -1.51 10.81 -29.55
CA THR A 90 -0.15 11.23 -29.88
C THR A 90 0.51 11.90 -28.70
N TRP A 91 1.66 11.38 -28.29
CA TRP A 91 2.45 11.91 -27.17
C TRP A 91 3.94 11.91 -27.49
N THR A 92 4.65 12.86 -26.88
CA THR A 92 6.12 12.89 -26.89
C THR A 92 6.63 12.31 -25.58
N ASP A 93 7.57 11.37 -25.68
CA ASP A 93 8.25 10.74 -24.55
C ASP A 93 8.96 11.78 -23.67
N SER A 94 8.89 11.62 -22.35
CA SER A 94 9.33 12.63 -21.38
C SER A 94 10.85 12.82 -21.33
N PHE A 95 11.64 11.75 -21.49
CA PHE A 95 13.11 11.81 -21.44
C PHE A 95 13.76 11.71 -22.83
N GLY A 96 13.31 10.78 -23.65
CA GLY A 96 13.80 10.52 -25.00
C GLY A 96 13.29 11.49 -26.07
N ARG A 97 12.30 12.34 -25.74
CA ARG A 97 11.75 13.40 -26.60
C ARG A 97 11.26 12.95 -27.98
N ARG A 98 11.01 11.65 -28.14
CA ARG A 98 10.50 11.06 -29.38
C ARG A 98 8.97 11.06 -29.36
N LYS A 99 8.36 11.36 -30.50
CA LYS A 99 6.91 11.35 -30.70
C LYS A 99 6.42 9.94 -31.04
N TYR A 100 5.31 9.54 -30.41
CA TYR A 100 4.62 8.27 -30.60
C TYR A 100 3.15 8.54 -30.90
N THR A 101 2.57 7.74 -31.80
CA THR A 101 1.14 7.73 -32.09
C THR A 101 0.64 6.31 -31.94
N VAL A 102 -0.34 6.10 -31.05
CA VAL A 102 -0.95 4.81 -30.74
C VAL A 102 -2.47 4.96 -30.88
N TYR A 103 -3.12 3.95 -31.43
CA TYR A 103 -4.56 4.00 -31.77
C TYR A 103 -5.46 3.37 -30.69
N ASP A 104 -4.96 3.30 -29.46
CA ASP A 104 -5.62 2.62 -28.34
C ASP A 104 -5.74 3.59 -27.16
N ILE A 105 -6.96 3.76 -26.63
CA ILE A 105 -7.25 4.72 -25.54
C ILE A 105 -6.46 4.41 -24.27
N ILE A 106 -6.01 3.15 -24.06
CA ILE A 106 -5.19 2.79 -22.90
C ILE A 106 -3.88 3.58 -22.90
N TYR A 107 -3.32 3.85 -24.08
CA TYR A 107 -2.12 4.69 -24.19
C TYR A 107 -2.38 6.14 -23.79
N GLU A 108 -3.56 6.68 -24.13
CA GLU A 108 -3.96 8.03 -23.73
C GLU A 108 -4.14 8.11 -22.21
N GLU A 109 -4.88 7.18 -21.61
CA GLU A 109 -5.10 7.10 -20.16
C GLU A 109 -3.77 7.00 -19.39
N ALA A 110 -2.88 6.08 -19.81
CA ALA A 110 -1.58 5.90 -19.19
C ALA A 110 -0.71 7.16 -19.30
N SER A 111 -0.74 7.84 -20.46
CA SER A 111 0.02 9.08 -20.66
C SER A 111 -0.52 10.24 -19.81
N VAL A 112 -1.84 10.32 -19.62
CA VAL A 112 -2.50 11.30 -18.73
C VAL A 112 -2.14 11.02 -17.28
N MET A 113 -2.23 9.77 -16.82
CA MET A 113 -1.81 9.36 -15.47
C MET A 113 -0.33 9.64 -15.21
N TYR A 114 0.53 9.41 -16.21
CA TYR A 114 1.96 9.72 -16.10
C TYR A 114 2.16 11.22 -15.87
N ASN A 115 1.47 12.08 -16.62
CA ASN A 115 1.55 13.53 -16.42
C ASN A 115 0.99 13.98 -15.07
N ILE A 116 -0.05 13.32 -14.53
CA ILE A 116 -0.51 13.59 -13.16
C ILE A 116 0.61 13.31 -12.16
N ALA A 117 1.26 12.14 -12.26
CA ALA A 117 2.37 11.78 -11.39
C ALA A 117 3.53 12.78 -11.50
N ALA A 118 3.93 13.12 -12.73
CA ALA A 118 5.00 14.07 -12.99
C ALA A 118 4.68 15.47 -12.45
N LEU A 119 3.44 15.98 -12.60
CA LEU A 119 3.02 17.25 -12.01
C LEU A 119 3.11 17.24 -10.48
N TYR A 120 2.76 16.13 -9.81
CA TYR A 120 2.96 16.01 -8.37
C TYR A 120 4.45 16.10 -7.99
N THR A 121 5.36 15.51 -8.78
CA THR A 121 6.80 15.66 -8.51
C THR A 121 7.29 17.11 -8.70
N ILE A 122 6.75 17.82 -9.69
CA ILE A 122 7.05 19.25 -9.92
C ILE A 122 6.52 20.09 -8.76
N ALA A 123 5.28 19.84 -8.32
CA ALA A 123 4.68 20.52 -7.17
C ALA A 123 5.48 20.27 -5.89
N ALA A 124 5.93 19.03 -5.66
CA ALA A 124 6.80 18.71 -4.54
C ALA A 124 8.13 19.47 -4.59
N ALA A 125 8.77 19.53 -5.76
CA ALA A 125 10.00 20.29 -5.96
C ALA A 125 9.80 21.78 -5.66
N GLN A 126 8.66 22.38 -6.04
CA GLN A 126 8.33 23.78 -5.73
C GLN A 126 8.14 24.04 -4.23
N GLN A 127 7.73 23.04 -3.45
CA GLN A 127 7.61 23.17 -1.99
C GLN A 127 8.94 22.94 -1.27
N LEU A 128 9.77 22.02 -1.78
CA LEU A 128 10.94 21.50 -1.06
C LEU A 128 12.27 22.13 -1.49
N ASN A 129 12.36 22.68 -2.70
CA ASN A 129 13.57 23.34 -3.21
C ASN A 129 13.51 24.86 -2.96
N VAL A 130 13.30 25.26 -1.72
CA VAL A 130 13.24 26.68 -1.30
C VAL A 130 14.19 26.92 -0.13
N ASP A 131 14.73 28.13 -0.03
CA ASP A 131 15.66 28.49 1.05
C ASP A 131 14.95 28.57 2.41
N ASP A 132 13.69 29.03 2.44
CA ASP A 132 12.85 29.14 3.64
C ASP A 132 11.90 27.93 3.76
N LEU A 133 12.49 26.80 4.15
CA LEU A 133 11.79 25.52 4.24
C LEU A 133 11.03 25.40 5.58
N THR A 134 9.72 25.65 5.56
CA THR A 134 8.84 25.49 6.73
C THR A 134 8.26 24.08 6.85
N ILE A 135 7.72 23.72 8.03
CA ILE A 135 7.09 22.42 8.27
C ILE A 135 5.87 22.23 7.34
N GLU A 136 5.08 23.28 7.11
CA GLU A 136 3.91 23.23 6.23
C GLU A 136 4.32 22.91 4.79
N ARG A 137 5.44 23.49 4.31
CA ARG A 137 5.99 23.18 2.98
C ARG A 137 6.51 21.76 2.90
N ILE A 138 7.17 21.28 3.95
CA ILE A 138 7.63 19.89 4.02
C ILE A 138 6.43 18.93 3.95
N ASP A 139 5.37 19.20 4.71
CA ASP A 139 4.16 18.39 4.73
C ASP A 139 3.41 18.41 3.39
N ALA A 140 3.30 19.57 2.74
CA ALA A 140 2.76 19.68 1.39
C ALA A 140 3.59 18.89 0.37
N GLY A 141 4.93 19.04 0.40
CA GLY A 141 5.86 18.32 -0.47
C GLY A 141 5.79 16.80 -0.27
N LEU A 142 5.69 16.34 0.97
CA LEU A 142 5.46 14.94 1.32
C LEU A 142 4.13 14.45 0.74
N GLY A 143 3.04 15.19 0.93
CA GLY A 143 1.74 14.84 0.36
C GLY A 143 1.80 14.68 -1.16
N HIS A 144 2.50 15.56 -1.85
CA HIS A 144 2.71 15.47 -3.30
C HIS A 144 3.56 14.25 -3.71
N LEU A 145 4.68 13.98 -3.04
CA LEU A 145 5.53 12.81 -3.35
C LEU A 145 4.79 11.47 -3.11
N ARG A 146 3.98 11.40 -2.05
CA ARG A 146 3.12 10.23 -1.75
C ARG A 146 2.10 9.98 -2.85
N ASN A 147 1.49 11.05 -3.38
CA ASN A 147 0.58 10.97 -4.52
C ASN A 147 1.33 10.55 -5.80
N ALA A 148 2.47 11.17 -6.11
CA ALA A 148 3.27 10.82 -7.28
C ALA A 148 3.68 9.34 -7.29
N ALA A 149 4.18 8.84 -6.15
CA ALA A 149 4.54 7.43 -5.98
C ALA A 149 3.34 6.51 -6.21
N LEU A 150 2.18 6.86 -5.66
CA LEU A 150 0.95 6.08 -5.86
C LEU A 150 0.57 6.02 -7.35
N TYR A 151 0.56 7.14 -8.06
CA TYR A 151 0.24 7.16 -9.49
C TYR A 151 1.22 6.34 -10.34
N PHE A 152 2.52 6.43 -10.10
CA PHE A 152 3.50 5.60 -10.82
C PHE A 152 3.33 4.11 -10.51
N ARG A 153 3.02 3.77 -9.26
CA ARG A 153 2.72 2.39 -8.85
C ARG A 153 1.48 1.86 -9.57
N GLU A 154 0.40 2.63 -9.63
CA GLU A 154 -0.83 2.21 -10.30
C GLU A 154 -0.65 2.08 -11.81
N LEU A 155 0.13 2.96 -12.44
CA LEU A 155 0.56 2.79 -13.84
C LEU A 155 1.30 1.47 -14.03
N ARG A 156 2.29 1.20 -13.16
CA ARG A 156 3.10 -0.02 -13.22
C ARG A 156 2.25 -1.27 -13.02
N ASN A 157 1.30 -1.26 -12.10
CA ASN A 157 0.54 -2.45 -11.72
C ASN A 157 -0.65 -2.69 -12.66
N GLN A 158 -1.41 -1.65 -13.02
CA GLN A 158 -2.68 -1.80 -13.75
C GLN A 158 -2.53 -1.64 -15.26
N TYR A 159 -1.59 -0.81 -15.74
CA TYR A 159 -1.49 -0.48 -17.16
C TYR A 159 -0.41 -1.30 -17.89
N SER A 160 0.63 -1.78 -17.21
CA SER A 160 1.73 -2.49 -17.87
C SER A 160 1.28 -3.67 -18.74
N SER A 161 0.37 -4.52 -18.24
CA SER A 161 -0.18 -5.65 -19.00
C SER A 161 -1.07 -5.20 -20.16
N ARG A 162 -1.85 -4.13 -19.97
CA ARG A 162 -2.72 -3.54 -21.01
C ARG A 162 -1.90 -2.86 -22.11
N LEU A 163 -0.71 -2.36 -21.79
CA LEU A 163 0.21 -1.69 -22.72
C LEU A 163 1.20 -2.65 -23.41
N GLU A 164 1.41 -3.87 -22.91
CA GLU A 164 2.48 -4.79 -23.35
C GLU A 164 2.48 -5.06 -24.86
N ASN A 165 1.30 -5.15 -25.46
CA ASN A 165 1.14 -5.42 -26.90
C ASN A 165 1.13 -4.14 -27.76
N LEU A 166 1.26 -2.96 -27.14
CA LEU A 166 1.25 -1.68 -27.81
C LEU A 166 2.68 -1.16 -27.97
N LYS A 167 2.97 -0.55 -29.12
CA LYS A 167 4.26 0.12 -29.35
C LYS A 167 4.26 1.50 -28.70
N THR A 168 4.49 1.54 -27.40
CA THR A 168 4.44 2.75 -26.57
C THR A 168 5.82 3.38 -26.39
N SER A 169 5.85 4.54 -25.74
CA SER A 169 7.05 5.26 -25.35
C SER A 169 7.74 4.62 -24.14
N GLY A 170 9.05 4.82 -23.99
CA GLY A 170 9.86 4.14 -22.97
C GLY A 170 9.52 4.57 -21.54
N ASP A 171 9.01 5.78 -21.36
CA ASP A 171 8.51 6.30 -20.07
C ASP A 171 7.39 5.47 -19.42
N LEU A 172 6.66 4.68 -20.21
CA LEU A 172 5.59 3.81 -19.73
C LEU A 172 6.04 2.36 -19.52
N ASN A 173 7.33 2.05 -19.66
CA ASN A 173 7.85 0.72 -19.36
C ASN A 173 7.81 0.46 -17.85
N THR A 174 7.37 -0.74 -17.45
CA THR A 174 7.29 -1.23 -16.07
C THR A 174 8.57 -0.95 -15.26
N THR A 175 9.75 -1.19 -15.83
CA THR A 175 11.03 -0.96 -15.12
C THR A 175 11.32 0.52 -14.92
N VAL A 176 10.98 1.35 -15.90
CA VAL A 176 11.12 2.81 -15.82
C VAL A 176 10.15 3.39 -14.78
N LEU A 177 8.88 2.97 -14.82
CA LEU A 177 7.86 3.37 -13.84
C LEU A 177 8.25 2.97 -12.41
N HIS A 178 8.86 1.79 -12.22
CA HIS A 178 9.38 1.37 -10.91
C HIS A 178 10.48 2.30 -10.39
N VAL A 179 11.41 2.72 -11.26
CA VAL A 179 12.45 3.68 -10.87
C VAL A 179 11.83 5.02 -10.47
N LEU A 180 10.85 5.53 -11.24
CA LEU A 180 10.18 6.80 -10.94
C LEU A 180 9.36 6.73 -9.64
N GLU A 181 8.65 5.64 -9.39
CA GLU A 181 7.98 5.35 -8.12
C GLU A 181 8.99 5.35 -6.96
N SER A 182 10.09 4.60 -7.11
CA SER A 182 11.13 4.46 -6.08
C SER A 182 11.79 5.81 -5.79
N LEU A 183 12.03 6.63 -6.82
CA LEU A 183 12.55 7.98 -6.70
C LEU A 183 11.63 8.87 -5.86
N CYS A 184 10.31 8.85 -6.14
CA CYS A 184 9.33 9.59 -5.34
C CYS A 184 9.36 9.14 -3.87
N MET A 185 9.48 7.82 -3.65
CA MET A 185 9.55 7.26 -2.30
C MET A 185 10.83 7.66 -1.57
N ALA A 186 11.99 7.64 -2.24
CA ALA A 186 13.28 8.00 -1.65
C ALA A 186 13.37 9.50 -1.34
N GLN A 187 12.91 10.35 -2.25
CA GLN A 187 12.79 11.80 -2.01
C GLN A 187 11.84 12.10 -0.85
N GLY A 188 10.73 11.37 -0.76
CA GLY A 188 9.79 11.51 0.34
C GLY A 188 10.36 11.05 1.68
N GLN A 189 11.14 9.97 1.69
CA GLN A 189 11.90 9.55 2.87
C GLN A 189 12.88 10.63 3.32
N TYR A 190 13.58 11.28 2.39
CA TYR A 190 14.46 12.39 2.73
C TYR A 190 13.67 13.60 3.27
N ALA A 191 12.47 13.88 2.77
CA ALA A 191 11.62 14.91 3.35
C ALA A 191 11.18 14.59 4.80
N TYR A 192 11.03 13.31 5.19
CA TYR A 192 10.87 12.94 6.61
C TYR A 192 12.11 13.27 7.45
N VAL A 193 13.31 13.11 6.90
CA VAL A 193 14.54 13.55 7.58
C VAL A 193 14.50 15.06 7.82
N LEU A 194 14.18 15.84 6.78
CA LEU A 194 14.08 17.31 6.88
C LEU A 194 13.04 17.71 7.94
N LYS A 195 11.89 17.03 7.97
CA LYS A 195 10.85 17.25 9.00
C LYS A 195 11.38 16.95 10.40
N ALA A 196 11.99 15.79 10.60
CA ALA A 196 12.50 15.35 11.90
C ALA A 196 13.55 16.31 12.45
N LYS A 197 14.45 16.81 11.59
CA LYS A 197 15.43 17.85 11.94
C LYS A 197 14.75 19.17 12.31
N SER A 198 13.77 19.61 11.51
CA SER A 198 13.07 20.89 11.72
C SER A 198 12.29 20.95 13.03
N ILE A 199 11.74 19.82 13.49
CA ILE A 199 10.98 19.73 14.76
C ILE A 199 11.84 19.26 15.95
N GLY A 200 13.17 19.19 15.79
CA GLY A 200 14.09 18.88 16.89
C GLY A 200 13.96 17.45 17.42
N LYS A 201 13.75 16.45 16.56
CA LYS A 201 13.77 15.04 16.98
C LYS A 201 15.17 14.58 17.40
N SER A 202 15.24 13.44 18.08
CA SER A 202 16.52 12.88 18.54
C SER A 202 17.47 12.61 17.37
N VAL A 203 18.77 12.76 17.62
CA VAL A 203 19.83 12.49 16.63
C VAL A 203 19.72 11.08 16.08
N MET A 204 19.49 10.08 16.96
CA MET A 204 19.31 8.69 16.54
C MET A 204 18.11 8.51 15.60
N LEU A 205 16.99 9.22 15.82
CA LEU A 205 15.86 9.17 14.89
C LEU A 205 16.24 9.73 13.52
N CYS A 206 17.01 10.81 13.46
CA CYS A 206 17.50 11.35 12.20
C CYS A 206 18.40 10.34 11.47
N VAL A 207 19.32 9.69 12.19
CA VAL A 207 20.22 8.65 11.64
C VAL A 207 19.44 7.51 10.99
N VAL A 208 18.43 6.96 11.66
CA VAL A 208 17.66 5.84 11.10
C VAL A 208 16.79 6.26 9.92
N LEU A 209 16.30 7.50 9.88
CA LEU A 209 15.55 8.01 8.72
C LEU A 209 16.47 8.29 7.52
N GLU A 210 17.66 8.82 7.74
CA GLU A 210 18.67 9.05 6.70
C GLU A 210 19.20 7.75 6.13
N LYS A 211 19.50 6.78 7.00
CA LYS A 211 19.90 5.44 6.59
C LYS A 211 18.84 4.82 5.68
N GLN A 212 17.56 4.97 6.03
CA GLN A 212 16.45 4.48 5.21
C GLN A 212 16.43 5.17 3.84
N ALA A 213 16.65 6.49 3.78
CA ALA A 213 16.71 7.21 2.50
C ALA A 213 17.90 6.75 1.65
N ALA A 214 19.09 6.59 2.23
CA ALA A 214 20.29 6.10 1.55
C ALA A 214 20.08 4.68 0.97
N ASP A 215 19.48 3.78 1.74
CA ASP A 215 19.16 2.42 1.27
C ASP A 215 18.17 2.42 0.11
N MET A 216 17.21 3.35 0.10
CA MET A 216 16.26 3.49 -1.00
C MET A 216 16.94 4.00 -2.27
N TYR A 217 17.88 4.95 -2.19
CA TYR A 217 18.68 5.36 -3.35
C TYR A 217 19.59 4.24 -3.85
N LYS A 218 20.15 3.43 -2.96
CA LYS A 218 20.91 2.23 -3.35
C LYS A 218 20.05 1.24 -4.15
N VAL A 219 18.80 1.04 -3.76
CA VAL A 219 17.86 0.22 -4.54
C VAL A 219 17.59 0.84 -5.91
N ILE A 220 17.37 2.16 -5.98
CA ILE A 220 17.18 2.87 -7.26
C ILE A 220 18.37 2.62 -8.21
N MET A 221 19.61 2.67 -7.71
CA MET A 221 20.80 2.39 -8.53
C MET A 221 20.78 1.00 -9.17
N GLU A 222 20.27 -0.01 -8.48
CA GLU A 222 20.15 -1.36 -9.03
C GLU A 222 18.98 -1.49 -10.01
N GLU A 223 17.87 -0.79 -9.77
CA GLU A 223 16.71 -0.79 -10.68
C GLU A 223 16.99 -0.03 -11.98
N VAL A 224 17.72 1.09 -11.91
CA VAL A 224 18.10 1.91 -13.07
C VAL A 224 18.88 1.10 -14.10
N LYS A 225 19.77 0.19 -13.66
CA LYS A 225 20.52 -0.72 -14.55
C LYS A 225 19.61 -1.59 -15.42
N LYS A 226 18.39 -1.88 -14.96
CA LYS A 226 17.40 -2.70 -15.68
C LYS A 226 16.60 -1.91 -16.72
N THR A 227 16.82 -0.59 -16.82
CA THR A 227 16.11 0.28 -17.78
C THR A 227 16.82 0.42 -19.12
N ASN A 228 17.93 -0.29 -19.33
CA ASN A 228 18.71 -0.29 -20.58
C ASN A 228 19.13 1.12 -21.04
N GLY A 229 19.54 1.98 -20.10
CA GLY A 229 20.01 3.33 -20.39
C GLY A 229 18.91 4.28 -20.87
N TYR A 230 17.67 4.08 -20.41
CA TYR A 230 16.55 4.95 -20.76
C TYR A 230 16.71 6.36 -20.17
N PHE A 231 17.24 6.47 -18.95
CA PHE A 231 17.40 7.76 -18.31
C PHE A 231 18.62 8.53 -18.84
N PRO A 232 18.59 9.87 -18.81
CA PRO A 232 19.78 10.66 -19.09
C PRO A 232 20.89 10.31 -18.10
N SER A 233 22.12 10.12 -18.60
CA SER A 233 23.26 9.72 -17.76
C SER A 233 23.49 10.63 -16.55
N GLY A 234 23.28 11.95 -16.68
CA GLY A 234 23.37 12.87 -15.55
C GLY A 234 22.38 12.58 -14.43
N LEU A 235 21.16 12.14 -14.76
CA LEU A 235 20.15 11.76 -13.78
C LEU A 235 20.49 10.43 -13.09
N GLU A 236 21.03 9.46 -13.83
CA GLU A 236 21.52 8.22 -13.22
C GLU A 236 22.67 8.49 -12.23
N LYS A 237 23.58 9.41 -12.59
CA LYS A 237 24.66 9.87 -11.72
C LYS A 237 24.17 10.65 -10.52
N HIS A 238 23.10 11.42 -10.66
CA HIS A 238 22.43 12.08 -9.55
C HIS A 238 21.92 11.06 -8.51
N PHE A 239 21.28 9.96 -8.93
CA PHE A 239 20.80 8.94 -7.99
C PHE A 239 21.94 8.30 -7.18
N GLU A 240 23.05 8.01 -7.85
CA GLU A 240 24.27 7.48 -7.24
C GLU A 240 24.89 8.50 -6.27
N LEU A 241 24.96 9.78 -6.67
CA LEU A 241 25.43 10.86 -5.80
C LEU A 241 24.57 11.00 -4.53
N GLN A 242 23.24 10.98 -4.64
CA GLN A 242 22.35 11.08 -3.48
C GLN A 242 22.58 9.93 -2.48
N CYS A 243 22.84 8.71 -2.97
CA CYS A 243 23.19 7.58 -2.12
C CYS A 243 24.46 7.87 -1.29
N TYR A 244 25.49 8.44 -1.92
CA TYR A 244 26.73 8.81 -1.25
C TYR A 244 26.54 9.96 -0.25
N LEU A 245 25.85 11.02 -0.65
CA LEU A 245 25.63 12.17 0.23
C LEU A 245 24.85 11.78 1.50
N LEU A 246 23.75 11.03 1.36
CA LEU A 246 22.95 10.58 2.50
C LEU A 246 23.68 9.59 3.41
N SER A 247 24.53 8.75 2.82
CA SER A 247 25.34 7.82 3.60
C SER A 247 26.44 8.54 4.39
N LEU A 248 27.01 9.64 3.87
CA LEU A 248 27.94 10.50 4.61
C LEU A 248 27.23 11.24 5.75
N GLU A 249 26.05 11.82 5.50
CA GLU A 249 25.23 12.44 6.55
C GLU A 249 24.88 11.42 7.64
N THR A 250 24.49 10.19 7.27
CA THR A 250 24.19 9.12 8.22
C THR A 250 25.39 8.84 9.16
N LEU A 251 26.60 8.76 8.61
CA LEU A 251 27.82 8.54 9.40
C LEU A 251 28.11 9.73 10.32
N HIS A 252 27.92 10.96 9.84
CA HIS A 252 28.07 12.18 10.63
C HIS A 252 27.16 12.16 11.86
N TYR A 253 25.85 12.04 11.67
CA TYR A 253 24.90 12.08 12.78
C TYR A 253 25.02 10.85 13.69
N TYR A 254 25.42 9.70 13.17
CA TYR A 254 25.71 8.54 14.01
C TYR A 254 26.94 8.78 14.90
N GLY A 255 27.98 9.43 14.37
CA GLY A 255 29.11 9.89 15.17
C GLY A 255 28.70 10.89 16.25
N GLU A 256 27.86 11.88 15.91
CA GLU A 256 27.32 12.83 16.90
C GLU A 256 26.49 12.14 18.00
N TYR A 257 25.73 11.09 17.66
CA TYR A 257 25.06 10.25 18.65
C TYR A 257 26.06 9.56 19.58
N LEU A 258 27.13 8.95 19.04
CA LEU A 258 28.15 8.25 19.82
C LEU A 258 28.93 9.19 20.76
N LEU A 259 29.12 10.45 20.38
CA LEU A 259 29.75 11.47 21.22
C LEU A 259 28.97 11.79 22.50
N SER A 260 27.70 11.41 22.61
CA SER A 260 26.96 11.52 23.87
C SER A 260 27.58 10.70 25.02
N ASN A 261 28.42 9.69 24.69
CA ASN A 261 29.20 8.92 25.64
C ASN A 261 30.58 8.57 25.04
N GLU A 262 31.46 9.56 25.02
CA GLU A 262 32.79 9.49 24.42
C GLU A 262 33.65 8.33 24.98
N GLU A 263 33.62 8.13 26.30
CA GLU A 263 34.42 7.11 26.98
C GLU A 263 34.03 5.68 26.55
N ALA A 264 32.72 5.41 26.45
CA ALA A 264 32.24 4.10 26.02
C ALA A 264 32.43 3.87 24.50
N ASN A 265 32.50 4.94 23.70
CA ASN A 265 32.39 4.86 22.25
C ASN A 265 33.67 5.20 21.48
N GLY A 266 34.81 5.44 22.15
CA GLY A 266 36.05 5.84 21.48
C GLY A 266 36.44 4.95 20.29
N GLY A 267 36.40 3.62 20.45
CA GLY A 267 36.73 2.68 19.36
C GLY A 267 35.72 2.68 18.20
N ASN A 268 34.43 2.87 18.49
CA ASN A 268 33.38 3.03 17.46
C ASN A 268 33.57 4.34 16.69
N LEU A 269 33.83 5.44 17.39
CA LEU A 269 34.10 6.76 16.80
C LEU A 269 35.32 6.71 15.88
N TYR A 270 36.41 6.06 16.30
CA TYR A 270 37.58 5.84 15.43
C TYR A 270 37.20 5.14 14.12
N LYS A 271 36.40 4.07 14.20
CA LYS A 271 35.98 3.32 13.02
C LYS A 271 35.09 4.18 12.10
N VAL A 272 34.14 4.93 12.66
CA VAL A 272 33.28 5.85 11.91
C VAL A 272 34.11 6.95 11.22
N GLY A 273 35.11 7.52 11.90
CA GLY A 273 36.02 8.51 11.32
C GLY A 273 36.77 7.98 10.09
N GLY A 274 37.27 6.74 10.16
CA GLY A 274 37.90 6.08 9.01
C GLY A 274 36.94 5.89 7.83
N MET A 275 35.70 5.48 8.11
CA MET A 275 34.68 5.34 7.07
C MET A 275 34.32 6.68 6.42
N ILE A 276 34.24 7.76 7.20
CA ILE A 276 34.01 9.12 6.67
C ILE A 276 35.18 9.53 5.77
N ASP A 277 36.44 9.32 6.17
CA ASP A 277 37.59 9.65 5.34
C ASP A 277 37.56 8.91 3.99
N ASP A 278 37.37 7.60 4.01
CA ASP A 278 37.30 6.77 2.80
C ASP A 278 36.17 7.22 1.88
N MET A 279 34.99 7.42 2.47
CA MET A 279 33.78 7.73 1.72
C MET A 279 33.76 9.16 1.19
N ARG A 280 34.36 10.12 1.89
CA ARG A 280 34.56 11.48 1.37
C ARG A 280 35.42 11.47 0.11
N VAL A 281 36.52 10.72 0.13
CA VAL A 281 37.40 10.59 -1.04
C VAL A 281 36.69 9.92 -2.21
N GLU A 282 35.92 8.86 -1.96
CA GLU A 282 35.12 8.21 -3.00
C GLU A 282 34.05 9.15 -3.58
N THR A 283 33.33 9.87 -2.71
CA THR A 283 32.30 10.84 -3.11
C THR A 283 32.89 11.97 -3.94
N GLU A 284 34.02 12.56 -3.53
CA GLU A 284 34.71 13.61 -4.28
C GLU A 284 35.20 13.11 -5.66
N LYS A 285 35.78 11.91 -5.72
CA LYS A 285 36.20 11.31 -7.00
C LYS A 285 35.01 11.09 -7.93
N PHE A 286 33.92 10.56 -7.38
CA PHE A 286 32.70 10.29 -8.12
C PHE A 286 32.06 11.58 -8.62
N PHE A 287 31.87 12.57 -7.75
CA PHE A 287 31.29 13.86 -8.08
C PHE A 287 32.07 14.58 -9.20
N ASN A 288 33.40 14.49 -9.19
CA ASN A 288 34.26 15.07 -10.22
C ASN A 288 34.29 14.27 -11.53
N SER A 289 33.68 13.08 -11.58
CA SER A 289 33.68 12.21 -12.77
C SER A 289 32.61 12.57 -13.81
N PHE A 290 31.66 13.46 -13.47
CA PHE A 290 30.57 13.86 -14.37
C PHE A 290 30.22 15.34 -14.22
N HIS A 291 29.49 15.88 -15.20
CA HIS A 291 28.95 17.24 -15.10
C HIS A 291 27.72 17.24 -14.18
N SER A 292 27.87 17.83 -12.99
CA SER A 292 26.80 17.96 -12.01
C SER A 292 26.02 19.26 -12.18
N GLU A 293 24.71 19.20 -11.94
CA GLU A 293 23.85 20.38 -11.92
C GLU A 293 24.18 21.28 -10.71
N TYR A 294 23.80 22.56 -10.77
CA TYR A 294 24.08 23.52 -9.70
C TYR A 294 23.55 23.06 -8.33
N SER A 295 22.36 22.46 -8.29
CA SER A 295 21.80 21.92 -7.04
C SER A 295 22.66 20.83 -6.43
N ASP A 296 23.21 19.94 -7.26
CA ASP A 296 24.10 18.87 -6.82
C ASP A 296 25.43 19.43 -6.32
N GLN A 297 25.94 20.49 -6.95
CA GLN A 297 27.14 21.19 -6.50
C GLN A 297 26.95 21.81 -5.12
N VAL A 298 25.83 22.50 -4.90
CA VAL A 298 25.50 23.13 -3.62
C VAL A 298 25.35 22.08 -2.53
N GLN A 299 24.56 21.02 -2.78
CA GLN A 299 24.32 19.96 -1.80
C GLN A 299 25.61 19.19 -1.47
N THR A 300 26.39 18.81 -2.48
CA THR A 300 27.65 18.09 -2.29
C THR A 300 28.62 18.90 -1.44
N ARG A 301 28.74 20.20 -1.72
CA ARG A 301 29.59 21.10 -0.93
C ARG A 301 29.11 21.18 0.52
N ALA A 302 27.81 21.35 0.75
CA ALA A 302 27.24 21.42 2.09
C ALA A 302 27.54 20.16 2.90
N VAL A 303 27.36 18.97 2.31
CA VAL A 303 27.65 17.68 2.98
C VAL A 303 29.14 17.50 3.22
N LEU A 304 30.00 17.78 2.25
CA LEU A 304 31.46 17.66 2.41
C LEU A 304 32.01 18.63 3.47
N ASP A 305 31.45 19.84 3.56
CA ASP A 305 31.77 20.82 4.60
C ASP A 305 31.28 20.36 5.98
N LEU A 306 30.08 19.77 6.07
CA LEU A 306 29.51 19.20 7.30
C LEU A 306 30.45 18.16 7.92
N VAL A 307 30.94 17.22 7.11
CA VAL A 307 31.75 16.09 7.59
C VAL A 307 33.26 16.39 7.68
N ARG A 308 33.69 17.61 7.33
CA ARG A 308 35.12 17.97 7.13
C ARG A 308 35.99 17.82 8.38
N ALA A 309 35.40 17.97 9.55
CA ALA A 309 36.10 17.93 10.84
C ALA A 309 35.88 16.64 11.62
N ASP A 310 34.92 15.81 11.21
CA ASP A 310 34.45 14.64 11.95
C ASP A 310 35.56 13.65 12.25
N SER A 311 36.29 13.19 11.23
CA SER A 311 37.34 12.19 11.42
C SER A 311 38.40 12.68 12.41
N ARG A 312 38.82 13.96 12.31
CA ARG A 312 39.79 14.55 13.26
C ARG A 312 39.22 14.59 14.68
N LYS A 313 37.96 14.99 14.84
CA LYS A 313 37.25 15.02 16.12
C LYS A 313 37.18 13.62 16.73
N TYR A 314 36.74 12.63 15.95
CA TYR A 314 36.55 11.25 16.40
C TYR A 314 37.88 10.55 16.73
N TYR A 315 38.92 10.76 15.93
CA TYR A 315 40.26 10.27 16.26
C TYR A 315 40.82 10.89 17.55
N GLN A 316 40.51 12.16 17.83
CA GLN A 316 40.93 12.80 19.08
C GLN A 316 40.25 12.18 20.30
N VAL A 317 38.96 11.87 20.22
CA VAL A 317 38.24 11.14 21.27
C VAL A 317 38.87 9.78 21.52
N TYR A 318 39.16 9.01 20.45
CA TYR A 318 39.84 7.72 20.59
C TYR A 318 41.22 7.83 21.21
N ARG A 319 42.02 8.84 20.84
CA ARG A 319 43.33 9.08 21.48
C ARG A 319 43.23 9.38 22.98
N THR A 320 42.09 9.91 23.42
CA THR A 320 41.85 10.31 24.81
C THR A 320 41.35 9.13 25.64
N TYR A 321 40.35 8.39 25.15
CA TYR A 321 39.64 7.35 25.92
C TYR A 321 39.97 5.92 25.49
N GLY A 322 40.52 5.71 24.29
CA GLY A 322 40.82 4.38 23.75
C GLY A 322 39.58 3.56 23.43
N GLY A 323 39.66 2.25 23.69
CA GLY A 323 38.57 1.28 23.48
C GLY A 323 38.84 0.26 22.36
N SER A 324 38.03 -0.81 22.33
CA SER A 324 38.09 -1.81 21.27
C SER A 324 37.55 -1.23 19.96
N VAL A 325 38.32 -1.32 18.88
CA VAL A 325 37.90 -0.88 17.55
C VAL A 325 37.19 -2.05 16.86
N PRO A 326 35.89 -1.94 16.54
CA PRO A 326 35.16 -3.02 15.88
C PRO A 326 35.59 -3.17 14.42
N ALA A 327 35.40 -4.38 13.86
CA ALA A 327 35.64 -4.64 12.44
C ALA A 327 34.70 -3.83 11.53
N ALA A 328 33.44 -3.66 11.95
CA ALA A 328 32.42 -2.81 11.33
C ALA A 328 31.56 -2.18 12.44
N PRO A 329 31.15 -0.89 12.31
CA PRO A 329 30.26 -0.27 13.28
C PRO A 329 28.84 -0.84 13.17
N GLU A 330 28.14 -0.95 14.29
CA GLU A 330 26.74 -1.34 14.35
C GLU A 330 25.83 -0.16 13.96
N LEU A 331 25.85 0.20 12.67
CA LEU A 331 24.92 1.21 12.14
C LEU A 331 23.48 0.70 12.29
N PRO A 332 22.57 1.55 12.78
CA PRO A 332 21.18 1.15 12.93
C PRO A 332 20.54 0.97 11.54
N ASN A 333 19.62 0.01 11.42
CA ASN A 333 18.84 -0.16 10.18
C ASN A 333 17.96 1.08 9.93
N GLY A 334 17.71 1.36 8.66
CA GLY A 334 16.65 2.28 8.27
C GLY A 334 15.28 1.83 8.78
N VAL A 335 14.45 2.78 9.21
CA VAL A 335 13.07 2.52 9.67
C VAL A 335 12.10 3.56 9.13
N MET A 336 10.80 3.36 9.37
CA MET A 336 9.73 4.31 9.01
C MET A 336 9.75 4.71 7.53
N LYS A 337 9.77 3.69 6.66
CA LYS A 337 9.62 3.89 5.21
C LYS A 337 8.35 4.70 4.94
N MET A 338 8.46 5.72 4.08
CA MET A 338 7.30 6.50 3.64
C MET A 338 6.20 5.58 3.09
N SER A 339 4.94 5.90 3.40
CA SER A 339 3.75 5.24 2.85
C SER A 339 3.18 6.00 1.66
N TYR A 340 2.47 5.31 0.77
CA TYR A 340 1.76 5.93 -0.35
C TYR A 340 0.62 6.85 0.13
N ALA A 341 0.06 7.67 -0.77
CA ALA A 341 -1.24 8.28 -0.51
C ALA A 341 -2.32 7.19 -0.32
N GLU A 342 -3.40 7.52 0.39
CA GLU A 342 -4.48 6.57 0.68
C GLU A 342 -5.23 6.18 -0.59
N ASP A 343 -5.50 7.15 -1.47
CA ASP A 343 -6.15 6.93 -2.76
C ASP A 343 -5.69 7.96 -3.81
N LEU A 344 -6.05 7.74 -5.07
CA LEU A 344 -5.66 8.60 -6.20
C LEU A 344 -6.40 9.96 -6.20
N GLY A 345 -7.46 10.12 -5.41
CA GLY A 345 -8.34 11.27 -5.42
C GLY A 345 -8.98 11.49 -6.79
N LEU A 346 -9.43 10.41 -7.43
CA LEU A 346 -10.18 10.46 -8.69
C LEU A 346 -11.66 10.65 -8.37
N THR A 347 -12.31 11.58 -9.07
CA THR A 347 -13.76 11.81 -8.97
C THR A 347 -14.38 11.62 -10.33
N ASP A 348 -15.47 10.85 -10.38
CA ASP A 348 -16.22 10.66 -11.62
C ASP A 348 -16.93 11.95 -12.03
N VAL A 349 -16.61 12.46 -13.21
CA VAL A 349 -17.26 13.64 -13.81
C VAL A 349 -18.20 13.14 -14.92
N PRO A 350 -19.50 12.97 -14.67
CA PRO A 350 -20.39 12.27 -15.59
C PRO A 350 -20.59 13.01 -16.91
N ILE A 351 -20.56 12.26 -18.01
CA ILE A 351 -20.95 12.72 -19.35
C ILE A 351 -22.12 11.89 -19.89
N ALA A 352 -22.99 12.53 -20.67
CA ALA A 352 -24.15 11.87 -21.26
C ALA A 352 -23.74 11.14 -22.55
N LEU A 353 -23.67 9.81 -22.47
CA LEU A 353 -23.40 8.92 -23.61
C LEU A 353 -24.63 8.03 -23.86
N PRO A 354 -25.72 8.54 -24.48
CA PRO A 354 -26.96 7.80 -24.73
C PRO A 354 -26.82 6.77 -25.87
N ILE A 355 -25.82 5.89 -25.75
CA ILE A 355 -25.60 4.77 -26.67
C ILE A 355 -26.08 3.51 -25.93
N PRO A 356 -27.01 2.73 -26.50
CA PRO A 356 -27.44 1.48 -25.88
C PRO A 356 -26.24 0.57 -25.62
N GLU A 357 -25.99 0.23 -24.36
CA GLU A 357 -24.96 -0.75 -24.02
C GLU A 357 -25.28 -2.09 -24.70
N ASN A 358 -24.26 -2.72 -25.27
CA ASN A 358 -24.42 -4.00 -25.95
C ASN A 358 -24.81 -5.07 -24.91
N GLY A 359 -26.01 -5.65 -25.04
CA GLY A 359 -26.53 -6.65 -24.11
C GLY A 359 -25.64 -7.89 -23.95
N ASP A 360 -24.84 -8.22 -24.97
CA ASP A 360 -23.88 -9.33 -24.92
C ASP A 360 -22.64 -8.98 -24.10
N VAL A 361 -22.20 -7.72 -24.16
CA VAL A 361 -21.13 -7.18 -23.30
C VAL A 361 -21.58 -7.22 -21.84
N LEU A 362 -22.82 -6.82 -21.56
CA LEU A 362 -23.38 -6.87 -20.20
C LEU A 362 -23.44 -8.30 -19.65
N LYS A 363 -23.89 -9.26 -20.45
CA LYS A 363 -23.89 -10.68 -20.07
C LYS A 363 -22.49 -11.19 -19.79
N ALA A 364 -21.53 -10.90 -20.66
CA ALA A 364 -20.14 -11.34 -20.49
C ALA A 364 -19.47 -10.69 -19.27
N LEU A 365 -19.71 -9.39 -19.03
CA LEU A 365 -19.21 -8.68 -17.85
C LEU A 365 -19.79 -9.23 -16.57
N SER A 366 -21.08 -9.57 -16.54
CA SER A 366 -21.71 -10.20 -15.37
C SER A 366 -21.02 -11.51 -15.01
N ARG A 367 -20.77 -12.39 -16.00
CA ARG A 367 -20.04 -13.65 -15.80
C ARG A 367 -18.59 -13.44 -15.34
N TYR A 368 -17.89 -12.46 -15.93
CA TYR A 368 -16.55 -12.07 -15.50
C TYR A 368 -16.55 -11.60 -14.04
N GLN A 369 -17.47 -10.71 -13.67
CA GLN A 369 -17.56 -10.15 -12.32
C GLN A 369 -17.88 -11.22 -11.27
N GLU A 370 -18.68 -12.23 -11.61
CA GLU A 370 -18.92 -13.39 -10.76
C GLU A 370 -17.62 -14.20 -10.52
N ALA A 371 -16.91 -14.57 -11.60
CA ALA A 371 -15.65 -15.31 -11.50
C ALA A 371 -14.54 -14.51 -10.79
N TYR A 372 -14.46 -13.21 -11.05
CA TYR A 372 -13.54 -12.29 -10.39
C TYR A 372 -13.81 -12.20 -8.89
N ARG A 373 -15.08 -11.99 -8.49
CA ARG A 373 -15.48 -11.97 -7.07
C ARG A 373 -15.10 -13.25 -6.35
N GLN A 374 -15.37 -14.41 -6.95
CA GLN A 374 -15.01 -15.69 -6.34
C GLN A 374 -13.49 -15.80 -6.06
N LYS A 375 -12.64 -15.30 -6.96
CA LYS A 375 -11.18 -15.28 -6.77
C LYS A 375 -10.76 -14.28 -5.69
N VAL A 376 -11.37 -13.09 -5.67
CA VAL A 376 -11.13 -12.08 -4.63
C VAL A 376 -11.46 -12.66 -3.27
N ASP A 377 -12.65 -13.23 -3.10
CA ASP A 377 -13.11 -13.81 -1.84
C ASP A 377 -12.19 -14.95 -1.36
N GLU A 378 -11.75 -15.84 -2.27
CA GLU A 378 -10.77 -16.90 -1.97
C GLU A 378 -9.45 -16.32 -1.44
N MET A 379 -8.93 -15.28 -2.09
CA MET A 379 -7.64 -14.69 -1.74
C MET A 379 -7.71 -13.83 -0.49
N GLU A 380 -8.81 -13.09 -0.27
CA GLU A 380 -9.03 -12.33 0.96
C GLU A 380 -9.12 -13.25 2.17
N ALA A 381 -9.86 -14.36 2.06
CA ALA A 381 -9.95 -15.37 3.12
C ALA A 381 -8.58 -15.98 3.43
N LEU A 382 -7.79 -16.31 2.40
CA LEU A 382 -6.42 -16.82 2.58
C LEU A 382 -5.52 -15.78 3.27
N CYS A 383 -5.56 -14.53 2.82
CA CYS A 383 -4.75 -13.44 3.39
C CYS A 383 -5.11 -13.16 4.84
N ARG A 384 -6.42 -13.08 5.17
CA ARG A 384 -6.92 -12.87 6.53
C ARG A 384 -6.37 -13.95 7.46
N LYS A 385 -6.61 -15.22 7.11
CA LYS A 385 -6.11 -16.38 7.86
C LYS A 385 -4.60 -16.33 8.09
N LYS A 386 -3.81 -16.06 7.04
CA LYS A 386 -2.35 -16.04 7.13
C LYS A 386 -1.82 -14.83 7.90
N ASN A 387 -2.45 -13.67 7.77
CA ASN A 387 -2.12 -12.47 8.56
C ASN A 387 -2.34 -12.74 10.05
N ASP A 388 -3.48 -13.32 10.40
CA ASP A 388 -3.83 -13.61 11.79
C ASP A 388 -2.85 -14.62 12.41
N GLU A 389 -2.51 -15.68 11.67
CA GLU A 389 -1.48 -16.65 12.07
C GLU A 389 -0.12 -15.97 12.37
N LEU A 390 0.31 -15.01 11.54
CA LEU A 390 1.60 -14.33 11.70
C LEU A 390 1.57 -13.27 12.81
N LYS A 391 0.53 -12.45 12.87
CA LYS A 391 0.33 -11.44 13.91
C LYS A 391 0.30 -12.09 15.29
N LYS A 392 -0.41 -13.22 15.43
CA LYS A 392 -0.43 -14.00 16.67
C LYS A 392 0.97 -14.39 17.13
N VAL A 393 1.80 -14.91 16.23
CA VAL A 393 3.21 -15.25 16.53
C VAL A 393 4.00 -14.00 16.93
N MET A 394 3.84 -12.88 16.23
CA MET A 394 4.54 -11.63 16.57
C MET A 394 4.14 -11.12 17.96
N CYS A 395 2.85 -11.19 18.30
CA CYS A 395 2.30 -10.82 19.60
C CYS A 395 2.80 -11.74 20.74
N GLU A 396 2.81 -13.07 20.53
CA GLU A 396 3.36 -14.05 21.49
C GLU A 396 4.80 -13.70 21.90
N TYR A 397 5.57 -13.14 20.96
CA TYR A 397 6.96 -12.74 21.16
C TYR A 397 7.16 -11.26 21.47
N LEU A 398 6.08 -10.46 21.60
CA LEU A 398 6.13 -9.01 21.84
C LEU A 398 7.01 -8.26 20.83
N LEU A 399 7.03 -8.71 19.59
CA LEU A 399 7.87 -8.15 18.53
C LEU A 399 7.12 -7.10 17.70
N PRO A 400 7.84 -6.06 17.21
CA PRO A 400 9.29 -5.83 17.35
C PRO A 400 9.72 -5.17 18.68
N GLU A 401 8.79 -4.64 19.49
CA GLU A 401 9.10 -3.67 20.54
C GLU A 401 9.86 -4.22 21.75
N ILE A 402 9.84 -5.53 22.01
CA ILE A 402 10.70 -6.11 23.05
C ILE A 402 12.20 -5.87 22.77
N LEU A 403 12.58 -5.61 21.51
CA LEU A 403 13.95 -5.31 21.11
C LEU A 403 14.37 -3.88 21.46
N THR A 404 13.44 -2.92 21.34
CA THR A 404 13.66 -1.50 21.69
C THR A 404 13.26 -1.19 23.13
N ALA A 405 12.50 -2.07 23.77
CA ALA A 405 11.95 -1.94 25.12
C ALA A 405 11.15 -0.66 25.36
N GLU A 406 10.70 0.02 24.30
CA GLU A 406 9.97 1.27 24.40
C GLU A 406 8.59 1.03 25.03
N GLY A 407 8.30 1.76 26.10
CA GLY A 407 7.06 1.59 26.86
C GLY A 407 7.03 0.38 27.80
N PHE A 408 8.05 -0.48 27.83
CA PHE A 408 8.01 -1.69 28.69
C PHE A 408 8.12 -1.39 30.18
N ALA A 409 8.79 -0.31 30.57
CA ALA A 409 9.03 -0.01 31.99
C ALA A 409 7.73 0.28 32.77
N THR A 410 6.89 1.16 32.24
CA THR A 410 5.65 1.61 32.91
C THR A 410 4.48 1.85 31.95
N GLY A 411 4.72 1.94 30.64
CA GLY A 411 3.72 2.29 29.62
C GLY A 411 3.22 1.09 28.82
N LEU A 412 2.61 1.33 27.66
CA LEU A 412 2.27 0.27 26.72
C LEU A 412 3.16 0.41 25.48
N PRO A 413 3.65 -0.68 24.87
CA PRO A 413 4.28 -0.62 23.56
C PRO A 413 3.34 -0.02 22.51
N GLU A 414 3.90 0.61 21.47
CA GLU A 414 3.13 1.34 20.45
C GLU A 414 2.12 0.44 19.72
N THR A 415 2.48 -0.80 19.36
CA THR A 415 1.53 -1.74 18.72
C THR A 415 0.32 -2.03 19.60
N ILE A 416 0.53 -2.23 20.90
CA ILE A 416 -0.56 -2.48 21.85
C ILE A 416 -1.45 -1.23 21.95
N GLN A 417 -0.85 -0.04 22.00
CA GLN A 417 -1.61 1.22 22.01
C GLN A 417 -2.48 1.38 20.75
N LYS A 418 -1.91 1.09 19.57
CA LYS A 418 -2.64 1.17 18.31
C LYS A 418 -3.75 0.14 18.22
N HIS A 419 -3.49 -1.11 18.61
CA HIS A 419 -4.50 -2.18 18.61
C HIS A 419 -5.66 -1.85 19.57
N LEU A 420 -5.35 -1.27 20.75
CA LEU A 420 -6.38 -0.75 21.66
C LEU A 420 -7.23 0.34 21.02
N GLN A 421 -6.64 1.27 20.28
CA GLN A 421 -7.39 2.31 19.56
C GLN A 421 -8.32 1.72 18.50
N GLU A 422 -7.88 0.69 17.78
CA GLU A 422 -8.69 -0.03 16.79
C GLU A 422 -9.89 -0.73 17.47
N VAL A 423 -9.67 -1.41 18.60
CA VAL A 423 -10.73 -2.04 19.40
C VAL A 423 -11.71 -1.01 19.96
N GLN A 424 -11.22 0.13 20.45
CA GLN A 424 -12.06 1.23 20.92
C GLN A 424 -12.88 1.84 19.78
N GLY A 425 -12.29 2.01 18.60
CA GLY A 425 -12.97 2.46 17.38
C GLY A 425 -14.07 1.48 16.93
N ALA A 426 -13.89 0.18 17.18
CA ALA A 426 -14.88 -0.86 16.93
C ALA A 426 -15.99 -0.95 18.01
N GLY A 427 -15.98 -0.07 19.02
CA GLY A 427 -16.99 -0.02 20.09
C GLY A 427 -16.62 -0.79 21.36
N SER A 428 -15.36 -1.18 21.53
CA SER A 428 -14.86 -1.94 22.70
C SER A 428 -15.61 -3.26 22.92
N LEU A 429 -15.43 -3.89 24.10
CA LEU A 429 -16.12 -5.13 24.47
C LEU A 429 -17.65 -4.98 24.44
N ARG A 430 -18.16 -3.77 24.73
CA ARG A 430 -19.60 -3.49 24.70
C ARG A 430 -20.18 -3.61 23.29
N GLY A 431 -19.49 -3.08 22.27
CA GLY A 431 -19.92 -3.22 20.88
C GLY A 431 -20.00 -4.68 20.43
N LEU A 432 -19.07 -5.52 20.88
CA LEU A 432 -19.11 -6.96 20.65
C LEU A 432 -20.29 -7.63 21.39
N GLN A 433 -20.53 -7.28 22.66
CA GLN A 433 -21.68 -7.78 23.44
C GLN A 433 -23.01 -7.43 22.77
N ASP A 434 -23.16 -6.20 22.30
CA ASP A 434 -24.35 -5.72 21.60
C ASP A 434 -24.59 -6.51 20.30
N LYS A 435 -23.52 -6.78 19.54
CA LYS A 435 -23.60 -7.62 18.33
C LYS A 435 -24.00 -9.06 18.64
N VAL A 436 -23.43 -9.67 19.69
CA VAL A 436 -23.80 -11.03 20.12
C VAL A 436 -25.27 -11.10 20.54
N TYR A 437 -25.76 -10.09 21.25
CA TYR A 437 -27.17 -9.97 21.63
C TYR A 437 -28.08 -9.87 20.39
N GLN A 438 -27.70 -9.07 19.39
CA GLN A 438 -28.44 -8.97 18.13
C GLN A 438 -28.50 -10.32 17.40
N LEU A 439 -27.39 -11.05 17.30
CA LEU A 439 -27.35 -12.37 16.67
C LEU A 439 -28.27 -13.38 17.38
N GLU A 440 -28.34 -13.34 18.71
CA GLU A 440 -29.23 -14.18 19.51
C GLU A 440 -30.70 -13.81 19.33
N SER A 441 -31.04 -12.52 19.32
CA SER A 441 -32.40 -12.07 19.05
C SER A 441 -32.87 -12.57 17.69
N SER A 442 -32.05 -12.40 16.65
CA SER A 442 -32.36 -12.88 15.30
C SER A 442 -32.48 -14.40 15.24
N TYR A 443 -31.67 -15.17 16.00
CA TYR A 443 -31.82 -16.62 16.09
C TYR A 443 -33.21 -17.02 16.58
N LEU A 444 -33.69 -16.39 17.67
CA LEU A 444 -34.98 -16.72 18.27
C LEU A 444 -36.13 -16.44 17.29
N GLU A 445 -36.10 -15.27 16.63
CA GLU A 445 -37.09 -14.91 15.62
C GLU A 445 -37.09 -15.89 14.43
N GLN A 446 -35.92 -16.26 13.92
CA GLN A 446 -35.79 -17.21 12.81
C GLN A 446 -36.22 -18.63 13.20
N LYS A 447 -35.98 -19.01 14.46
CA LYS A 447 -36.42 -20.28 15.01
C LYS A 447 -37.94 -20.34 15.12
N ASP A 448 -38.57 -19.30 15.62
CA ASP A 448 -40.04 -19.22 15.73
C ASP A 448 -40.69 -19.34 14.34
N LYS A 449 -40.13 -18.63 13.34
CA LYS A 449 -40.54 -18.77 11.93
C LYS A 449 -40.36 -20.18 11.40
N LEU A 450 -39.24 -20.83 11.69
CA LEU A 450 -38.99 -22.22 11.29
C LEU A 450 -39.99 -23.18 11.94
N ASP A 451 -40.32 -22.99 13.21
CA ASP A 451 -41.25 -23.86 13.93
C ASP A 451 -42.68 -23.72 13.37
N VAL A 452 -43.12 -22.51 13.02
CA VAL A 452 -44.36 -22.28 12.25
C VAL A 452 -44.30 -23.01 10.91
N LEU A 453 -43.21 -22.82 10.16
CA LEU A 453 -43.03 -23.42 8.84
C LEU A 453 -43.10 -24.96 8.88
N LYS A 454 -42.50 -25.59 9.89
CA LYS A 454 -42.52 -27.06 10.09
C LYS A 454 -43.93 -27.62 10.29
N THR A 455 -44.87 -26.83 10.81
CA THR A 455 -46.27 -27.28 10.97
C THR A 455 -47.05 -27.30 9.66
N GLN A 456 -46.61 -26.51 8.67
CA GLN A 456 -47.29 -26.32 7.39
C GLN A 456 -46.66 -27.12 6.25
N VAL A 457 -45.41 -27.56 6.40
CA VAL A 457 -44.68 -28.33 5.38
C VAL A 457 -44.96 -29.82 5.52
N GLU A 458 -45.61 -30.41 4.52
CA GLU A 458 -45.85 -31.86 4.46
C GLU A 458 -44.54 -32.64 4.29
N LYS A 459 -44.45 -33.79 4.97
CA LYS A 459 -43.29 -34.70 4.88
C LYS A 459 -43.12 -35.21 3.44
N GLY A 460 -41.96 -34.96 2.83
CA GLY A 460 -41.65 -35.37 1.46
C GLY A 460 -41.99 -34.34 0.38
N SER A 461 -42.46 -33.15 0.75
CA SER A 461 -42.64 -32.02 -0.18
C SER A 461 -41.33 -31.43 -0.68
N GLU A 462 -41.39 -30.62 -1.75
CA GLU A 462 -40.23 -29.91 -2.32
C GLU A 462 -39.52 -28.98 -1.32
N TYR A 463 -40.20 -28.56 -0.25
CA TYR A 463 -39.63 -27.69 0.80
C TYR A 463 -38.98 -28.46 1.96
N SER A 464 -39.16 -29.78 2.04
CA SER A 464 -38.65 -30.60 3.15
C SER A 464 -37.12 -30.55 3.27
N GLU A 465 -36.40 -30.48 2.15
CA GLU A 465 -34.93 -30.36 2.14
C GLU A 465 -34.47 -28.98 2.61
N ILE A 466 -35.19 -27.93 2.21
CA ILE A 466 -34.90 -26.54 2.61
C ILE A 466 -35.13 -26.38 4.12
N VAL A 467 -36.24 -26.88 4.65
CA VAL A 467 -36.54 -26.86 6.11
C VAL A 467 -35.46 -27.61 6.90
N SER A 468 -35.01 -28.77 6.41
CA SER A 468 -33.91 -29.53 7.02
C SER A 468 -32.59 -28.76 7.00
N TRP A 469 -32.27 -28.07 5.90
CA TRP A 469 -31.09 -27.22 5.80
C TRP A 469 -31.17 -26.03 6.76
N ILE A 470 -32.31 -25.34 6.85
CA ILE A 470 -32.52 -24.22 7.78
C ILE A 470 -32.36 -24.71 9.23
N GLU A 471 -32.96 -25.85 9.58
CA GLU A 471 -32.86 -26.44 10.91
C GLU A 471 -31.41 -26.77 11.29
N LYS A 472 -30.66 -27.40 10.38
CA LYS A 472 -29.24 -27.71 10.60
C LYS A 472 -28.40 -26.43 10.73
N SER A 473 -28.69 -25.42 9.90
CA SER A 473 -27.98 -24.14 9.89
C SER A 473 -28.23 -23.37 11.19
N LEU A 474 -29.49 -23.25 11.63
CA LEU A 474 -29.85 -22.62 12.90
C LEU A 474 -29.27 -23.36 14.12
N LYS A 475 -29.18 -24.70 14.07
CA LYS A 475 -28.52 -25.48 15.13
C LYS A 475 -27.03 -25.15 15.23
N ASN A 476 -26.33 -25.09 14.10
CA ASN A 476 -24.91 -24.71 14.06
C ASN A 476 -24.72 -23.24 14.50
N TYR A 477 -25.56 -22.34 13.99
CA TYR A 477 -25.59 -20.92 14.34
C TYR A 477 -25.73 -20.70 15.86
N ASN A 478 -26.69 -21.37 16.50
CA ASN A 478 -26.89 -21.29 17.95
C ASN A 478 -25.69 -21.84 18.75
N SER A 479 -25.07 -22.93 18.27
CA SER A 479 -23.84 -23.45 18.89
C SER A 479 -22.70 -22.43 18.85
N LYS A 480 -22.56 -21.70 17.74
CA LYS A 480 -21.54 -20.67 17.58
C LYS A 480 -21.83 -19.41 18.38
N ILE A 481 -23.10 -19.03 18.53
CA ILE A 481 -23.49 -17.98 19.49
C ILE A 481 -23.12 -18.38 20.92
N ALA A 482 -23.31 -19.65 21.31
CA ALA A 482 -22.90 -20.13 22.62
C ALA A 482 -21.36 -20.05 22.82
N ASP A 483 -20.58 -20.40 21.80
CA ASP A 483 -19.11 -20.25 21.81
C ASP A 483 -18.71 -18.76 21.96
N LEU A 484 -19.37 -17.85 21.23
CA LEU A 484 -19.17 -16.40 21.35
C LEU A 484 -19.47 -15.91 22.76
N LYS A 485 -20.60 -16.29 23.33
CA LYS A 485 -20.99 -15.92 24.70
C LYS A 485 -19.97 -16.38 25.74
N LYS A 486 -19.45 -17.59 25.59
CA LYS A 486 -18.40 -18.12 26.47
C LYS A 486 -17.11 -17.30 26.36
N SER A 487 -16.73 -16.91 25.15
CA SER A 487 -15.53 -16.10 24.90
C SER A 487 -15.71 -14.66 25.42
N VAL A 488 -16.88 -14.05 25.21
CA VAL A 488 -17.25 -12.74 25.76
C VAL A 488 -17.27 -12.75 27.29
N ALA A 489 -17.74 -13.83 27.92
CA ALA A 489 -17.68 -13.98 29.36
C ALA A 489 -16.23 -14.06 29.87
N ALA A 490 -15.34 -14.76 29.15
CA ALA A 490 -13.92 -14.78 29.48
C ALA A 490 -13.27 -13.39 29.34
N MET A 491 -13.58 -12.65 28.27
CA MET A 491 -13.12 -11.27 28.05
C MET A 491 -13.64 -10.30 29.11
N SER A 492 -14.87 -10.51 29.60
CA SER A 492 -15.47 -9.68 30.64
C SER A 492 -14.70 -9.75 31.96
N GLY A 493 -13.99 -10.86 32.22
CA GLY A 493 -13.08 -11.00 33.36
C GLY A 493 -11.86 -10.07 33.30
N LYS A 494 -11.57 -9.45 32.15
CA LYS A 494 -10.48 -8.50 31.93
C LYS A 494 -10.97 -7.20 31.28
N SER A 495 -12.13 -6.72 31.71
CA SER A 495 -12.80 -5.53 31.17
C SER A 495 -11.91 -4.28 31.08
N ILE A 496 -10.92 -4.14 31.97
CA ILE A 496 -9.95 -3.05 31.96
C ILE A 496 -9.16 -2.94 30.65
N ILE A 497 -8.93 -4.06 29.95
CA ILE A 497 -8.20 -4.08 28.68
C ILE A 497 -9.02 -3.36 27.59
N PHE A 498 -10.34 -3.57 27.58
CA PHE A 498 -11.19 -3.16 26.46
C PHE A 498 -11.90 -1.82 26.69
N ASN A 499 -12.23 -1.50 27.94
CA ASN A 499 -13.17 -0.42 28.28
C ASN A 499 -12.50 0.81 28.88
N GLU A 500 -11.25 0.72 29.31
CA GLU A 500 -10.53 1.83 29.96
C GLU A 500 -9.49 2.45 29.02
N SER A 501 -9.08 3.69 29.34
CA SER A 501 -8.01 4.38 28.60
C SER A 501 -6.68 3.64 28.69
N SER A 502 -5.83 3.77 27.66
CA SER A 502 -4.48 3.19 27.63
C SER A 502 -3.64 3.55 28.87
N ALA A 503 -3.81 4.77 29.41
CA ALA A 503 -3.12 5.20 30.63
C ALA A 503 -3.57 4.40 31.87
N LYS A 504 -4.87 4.17 32.03
CA LYS A 504 -5.41 3.35 33.14
C LYS A 504 -5.02 1.89 33.02
N LEU A 505 -5.06 1.34 31.81
CA LEU A 505 -4.58 -0.02 31.57
C LEU A 505 -3.10 -0.13 31.93
N ALA A 506 -2.24 0.79 31.46
CA ALA A 506 -0.82 0.81 31.79
C ALA A 506 -0.57 0.82 33.31
N MET A 507 -1.32 1.64 34.06
CA MET A 507 -1.23 1.72 35.53
C MET A 507 -1.66 0.43 36.25
N SER A 508 -2.52 -0.39 35.63
CA SER A 508 -2.99 -1.66 36.21
C SER A 508 -1.99 -2.80 36.04
N LEU A 509 -1.06 -2.68 35.09
CA LEU A 509 -0.07 -3.72 34.79
C LEU A 509 1.16 -3.58 35.71
N PRO A 510 1.84 -4.69 36.06
CA PRO A 510 3.04 -4.64 36.92
C PRO A 510 4.10 -3.74 36.31
N SER A 511 4.66 -2.77 37.04
CA SER A 511 5.75 -1.94 36.53
C SER A 511 7.10 -2.66 36.61
N CYS A 512 8.05 -2.27 35.75
CA CYS A 512 9.44 -2.67 35.81
C CYS A 512 10.32 -1.43 35.50
N PRO A 513 10.53 -0.51 36.45
CA PRO A 513 11.26 0.73 36.20
C PRO A 513 12.68 0.54 35.68
N ASN A 514 13.32 -0.56 36.06
CA ASN A 514 14.68 -0.94 35.63
C ASN A 514 14.70 -1.85 34.41
N TYR A 515 13.63 -1.87 33.61
CA TYR A 515 13.60 -2.66 32.38
C TYR A 515 14.70 -2.15 31.42
N PRO A 516 15.55 -3.02 30.85
CA PRO A 516 16.67 -2.57 30.01
C PRO A 516 16.20 -1.76 28.82
N THR A 517 16.84 -0.62 28.55
CA THR A 517 16.48 0.31 27.47
C THR A 517 16.79 -0.23 26.06
N THR A 518 17.57 -1.29 25.94
CA THR A 518 17.78 -2.02 24.68
C THR A 518 17.99 -3.49 24.96
N GLN A 519 17.29 -4.36 24.23
CA GLN A 519 17.55 -5.80 24.25
C GLN A 519 17.82 -6.31 22.83
N ALA A 520 18.53 -5.49 22.06
CA ALA A 520 18.71 -5.68 20.64
C ALA A 520 19.32 -7.05 20.33
N SER A 521 18.73 -7.72 19.34
CA SER A 521 19.36 -8.82 18.63
C SER A 521 19.20 -8.56 17.15
N VAL A 522 20.32 -8.49 16.43
CA VAL A 522 20.33 -8.32 14.98
C VAL A 522 19.58 -9.47 14.30
N GLN A 523 19.74 -10.71 14.78
CA GLN A 523 19.10 -11.89 14.23
C GLN A 523 17.57 -11.87 14.42
N VAL A 524 17.10 -11.58 15.64
CA VAL A 524 15.65 -11.49 15.92
C VAL A 524 15.03 -10.31 15.20
N LYS A 525 15.72 -9.15 15.17
CA LYS A 525 15.31 -7.97 14.42
C LYS A 525 15.15 -8.29 12.93
N ASN A 526 16.16 -8.88 12.30
CA ASN A 526 16.10 -9.24 10.88
C ASN A 526 14.96 -10.22 10.57
N CYS A 527 14.67 -11.17 11.46
CA CYS A 527 13.54 -12.08 11.28
C CYS A 527 12.19 -11.37 11.48
N SER A 528 12.10 -10.46 12.44
CA SER A 528 10.92 -9.63 12.72
C SER A 528 10.62 -8.69 11.55
N ASP A 529 11.64 -8.00 11.02
CA ASP A 529 11.54 -7.13 9.84
C ASP A 529 11.09 -7.93 8.61
N ARG A 530 11.59 -9.15 8.42
CA ARG A 530 11.10 -10.04 7.34
C ARG A 530 9.63 -10.40 7.49
N ALA A 531 9.16 -10.67 8.71
CA ALA A 531 7.74 -10.95 8.98
C ALA A 531 6.86 -9.72 8.70
N LEU A 532 7.27 -8.53 9.15
CA LEU A 532 6.56 -7.28 8.89
C LEU A 532 6.52 -6.93 7.40
N ASN A 533 7.64 -7.11 6.69
CA ASN A 533 7.71 -6.93 5.24
C ASN A 533 6.78 -7.90 4.50
N LEU A 534 6.66 -9.15 4.97
CA LEU A 534 5.76 -10.13 4.37
C LEU A 534 4.29 -9.68 4.47
N LEU A 535 3.87 -9.15 5.64
CA LEU A 535 2.54 -8.58 5.85
C LEU A 535 2.30 -7.39 4.91
N SER A 536 3.26 -6.45 4.85
CA SER A 536 3.17 -5.27 3.97
C SER A 536 3.04 -5.66 2.50
N GLN A 537 3.85 -6.61 2.02
CA GLN A 537 3.76 -7.10 0.63
C GLN A 537 2.42 -7.77 0.35
N ARG A 538 1.87 -8.51 1.32
CA ARG A 538 0.57 -9.17 1.16
C ARG A 538 -0.56 -8.14 1.05
N ASP A 539 -0.52 -7.10 1.87
CA ASP A 539 -1.51 -6.02 1.80
C ASP A 539 -1.41 -5.26 0.46
N GLU A 540 -0.20 -5.03 -0.07
CA GLU A 540 0.00 -4.45 -1.41
C GLU A 540 -0.57 -5.33 -2.53
N LEU A 541 -0.35 -6.65 -2.46
CA LEU A 541 -0.90 -7.61 -3.42
C LEU A 541 -2.42 -7.69 -3.34
N ARG A 542 -2.98 -7.72 -2.12
CA ARG A 542 -4.44 -7.71 -1.89
C ARG A 542 -5.06 -6.44 -2.47
N HIS A 543 -4.43 -5.29 -2.22
CA HIS A 543 -4.90 -4.02 -2.77
C HIS A 543 -4.84 -3.98 -4.30
N SER A 544 -3.76 -4.51 -4.89
CA SER A 544 -3.60 -4.61 -6.34
C SER A 544 -4.68 -5.52 -6.95
N LEU A 545 -5.02 -6.62 -6.28
CA LEU A 545 -6.11 -7.51 -6.69
C LEU A 545 -7.44 -6.75 -6.70
N LEU A 546 -7.80 -6.08 -5.60
CA LEU A 546 -9.08 -5.37 -5.45
C LEU A 546 -9.28 -4.23 -6.45
N LEU A 547 -8.20 -3.58 -6.87
CA LEU A 547 -8.23 -2.48 -7.82
C LEU A 547 -8.10 -2.91 -9.29
N ASP A 548 -7.89 -4.20 -9.59
CA ASP A 548 -7.71 -4.62 -10.97
C ASP A 548 -8.98 -4.38 -11.81
N ARG A 549 -8.80 -3.67 -12.92
CA ARG A 549 -9.84 -3.41 -13.93
C ARG A 549 -9.49 -3.98 -15.30
N SER A 550 -8.32 -4.60 -15.45
CA SER A 550 -7.80 -5.04 -16.75
C SER A 550 -8.69 -6.08 -17.44
N GLY A 551 -9.31 -6.98 -16.66
CA GLY A 551 -10.22 -7.98 -17.20
C GLY A 551 -11.54 -7.39 -17.72
N GLU A 552 -12.11 -6.38 -17.05
CA GLU A 552 -13.33 -5.71 -17.52
C GLU A 552 -13.10 -5.04 -18.89
N THR A 553 -11.98 -4.33 -19.04
CA THR A 553 -11.53 -3.76 -20.32
C THR A 553 -11.39 -4.84 -21.40
N THR A 554 -10.77 -5.97 -21.05
CA THR A 554 -10.56 -7.08 -21.98
C THR A 554 -11.88 -7.69 -22.46
N VAL A 555 -12.86 -7.84 -21.56
CA VAL A 555 -14.20 -8.33 -21.90
C VAL A 555 -14.90 -7.34 -22.82
N ARG A 556 -14.95 -6.05 -22.47
CA ARG A 556 -15.60 -5.01 -23.29
C ARG A 556 -15.02 -4.97 -24.69
N SER A 557 -13.69 -4.86 -24.80
CA SER A 557 -12.98 -4.76 -26.08
C SER A 557 -13.21 -5.96 -26.99
N ARG A 558 -13.11 -7.19 -26.47
CA ARG A 558 -13.23 -8.40 -27.28
C ARG A 558 -14.67 -8.70 -27.69
N VAL A 559 -15.63 -8.52 -26.79
CA VAL A 559 -17.05 -8.77 -27.12
C VAL A 559 -17.57 -7.73 -28.12
N GLN A 560 -17.16 -6.46 -27.99
CA GLN A 560 -17.52 -5.43 -28.98
C GLN A 560 -16.85 -5.66 -30.35
N ALA A 561 -15.67 -6.28 -30.39
CA ALA A 561 -14.96 -6.59 -31.64
C ALA A 561 -15.50 -7.84 -32.37
N ASP A 562 -16.17 -8.75 -31.65
CA ASP A 562 -16.58 -10.05 -32.15
C ASP A 562 -18.12 -10.14 -32.20
N GLY A 563 -18.70 -9.65 -33.30
CA GLY A 563 -20.16 -9.53 -33.47
C GLY A 563 -20.97 -10.82 -33.45
N ASN A 564 -20.35 -11.99 -33.19
CA ASN A 564 -21.00 -13.31 -33.19
C ASN A 564 -20.75 -14.18 -31.94
N LEU A 565 -20.15 -13.67 -30.84
CA LEU A 565 -20.09 -14.35 -29.53
C LEU A 565 -19.62 -15.83 -29.49
N LEU A 566 -18.97 -16.34 -30.53
CA LEU A 566 -18.70 -17.78 -30.69
C LEU A 566 -17.77 -18.37 -29.61
N ASN A 567 -17.15 -17.54 -28.74
CA ASN A 567 -16.19 -18.01 -27.75
C ASN A 567 -16.06 -17.14 -26.47
N VAL A 568 -17.18 -16.84 -25.80
CA VAL A 568 -17.18 -16.08 -24.53
C VAL A 568 -16.24 -16.68 -23.49
N GLU A 569 -16.17 -18.02 -23.38
CA GLU A 569 -15.26 -18.69 -22.43
C GLU A 569 -13.80 -18.33 -22.66
N THR A 570 -13.33 -18.28 -23.91
CA THR A 570 -11.94 -17.89 -24.20
C THR A 570 -11.69 -16.41 -23.92
N ILE A 571 -12.71 -15.56 -24.10
CA ILE A 571 -12.62 -14.14 -23.71
C ILE A 571 -12.47 -14.02 -22.20
N LEU A 572 -13.30 -14.74 -21.42
CA LEU A 572 -13.25 -14.74 -19.96
C LEU A 572 -11.92 -15.29 -19.44
N TYR A 573 -11.44 -16.41 -19.99
CA TYR A 573 -10.15 -16.98 -19.63
C TYR A 573 -9.00 -15.98 -19.83
N SER A 574 -8.98 -15.31 -20.99
CA SER A 574 -7.98 -14.28 -21.27
C SER A 574 -8.13 -13.04 -20.39
N ALA A 575 -9.35 -12.66 -20.01
CA ALA A 575 -9.60 -11.52 -19.13
C ALA A 575 -9.15 -11.79 -17.68
N LEU A 576 -9.23 -13.04 -17.23
CA LEU A 576 -8.82 -13.45 -15.89
C LEU A 576 -7.31 -13.70 -15.75
N THR A 577 -6.55 -13.76 -16.85
CA THR A 577 -5.11 -14.09 -16.80
C THR A 577 -4.31 -13.12 -15.92
N GLY A 578 -4.62 -11.82 -15.94
CA GLY A 578 -3.97 -10.83 -15.09
C GLY A 578 -4.27 -11.05 -13.60
N VAL A 579 -5.54 -11.27 -13.29
CA VAL A 579 -6.05 -11.59 -11.94
C VAL A 579 -5.40 -12.87 -11.42
N ASP A 580 -5.29 -13.91 -12.24
CA ASP A 580 -4.65 -15.18 -11.88
C ASP A 580 -3.17 -15.00 -11.52
N GLY A 581 -2.47 -14.10 -12.22
CA GLY A 581 -1.11 -13.72 -11.89
C GLY A 581 -0.98 -13.14 -10.48
N ILE A 582 -1.87 -12.22 -10.11
CA ILE A 582 -1.89 -11.61 -8.76
C ILE A 582 -2.24 -12.67 -7.71
N CYS A 583 -3.26 -13.50 -7.95
CA CYS A 583 -3.62 -14.61 -7.06
C CYS A 583 -2.44 -15.55 -6.80
N GLN A 584 -1.65 -15.86 -7.82
CA GLN A 584 -0.46 -16.70 -7.65
C GLN A 584 0.62 -16.02 -6.81
N GLN A 585 0.83 -14.71 -6.96
CA GLN A 585 1.76 -13.95 -6.12
C GLN A 585 1.33 -13.94 -4.65
N ILE A 586 0.03 -13.80 -4.38
CA ILE A 586 -0.54 -13.91 -3.03
C ILE A 586 -0.26 -15.30 -2.44
N LYS A 587 -0.54 -16.37 -3.20
CA LYS A 587 -0.27 -17.75 -2.78
C LYS A 587 1.21 -17.96 -2.44
N ASN A 588 2.11 -17.50 -3.31
CA ASN A 588 3.55 -17.59 -3.08
C ASN A 588 4.00 -16.82 -1.82
N ASN A 589 3.47 -15.62 -1.57
CA ASN A 589 3.75 -14.86 -0.34
C ASN A 589 3.26 -15.61 0.91
N CYS A 590 2.05 -16.18 0.87
CA CYS A 590 1.49 -16.98 1.95
C CYS A 590 2.34 -18.23 2.25
N ASP A 591 2.87 -18.88 1.22
CA ASP A 591 3.71 -20.09 1.36
C ASP A 591 5.08 -19.78 2.01
N GLN A 592 5.65 -18.60 1.74
CA GLN A 592 6.91 -18.15 2.36
C GLN A 592 6.80 -17.98 3.88
N GLN A 593 5.60 -17.71 4.41
CA GLN A 593 5.37 -17.44 5.83
C GLN A 593 5.86 -18.56 6.74
N ALA A 594 5.67 -19.82 6.36
CA ALA A 594 6.04 -20.96 7.19
C ALA A 594 7.55 -20.99 7.49
N MET A 595 8.38 -20.67 6.49
CA MET A 595 9.84 -20.62 6.65
C MET A 595 10.26 -19.43 7.51
N ILE A 596 9.69 -18.25 7.27
CA ILE A 596 9.99 -17.03 8.05
C ILE A 596 9.63 -17.23 9.53
N VAL A 597 8.44 -17.76 9.81
CA VAL A 597 7.99 -18.07 11.18
C VAL A 597 8.91 -19.08 11.85
N LYS A 598 9.33 -20.13 11.14
CA LYS A 598 10.27 -21.12 11.68
C LYS A 598 11.60 -20.49 12.08
N SER A 599 12.18 -19.67 11.21
CA SER A 599 13.43 -18.94 11.51
C SER A 599 13.26 -17.97 12.67
N LEU A 600 12.17 -17.19 12.68
CA LEU A 600 11.85 -16.25 13.75
C LEU A 600 11.77 -16.94 15.12
N LYS A 601 10.98 -18.03 15.21
CA LYS A 601 10.83 -18.84 16.43
C LYS A 601 12.17 -19.37 16.92
N SER A 602 13.03 -19.83 16.01
CA SER A 602 14.35 -20.37 16.35
C SER A 602 15.27 -19.29 16.93
N GLU A 603 15.41 -18.16 16.23
CA GLU A 603 16.29 -17.07 16.65
C GLU A 603 15.78 -16.39 17.93
N TYR A 604 14.47 -16.17 18.04
CA TYR A 604 13.87 -15.64 19.27
C TYR A 604 14.15 -16.57 20.45
N THR A 605 13.97 -17.89 20.30
CA THR A 605 14.20 -18.83 21.40
C THR A 605 15.66 -18.83 21.87
N LYS A 606 16.62 -18.72 20.94
CA LYS A 606 18.05 -18.62 21.26
C LYS A 606 18.35 -17.34 22.03
N TRP A 607 17.91 -16.21 21.48
CA TRP A 607 18.09 -14.90 22.10
C TRP A 607 17.43 -14.82 23.48
N ASN A 608 16.19 -15.32 23.60
CA ASN A 608 15.45 -15.28 24.84
C ASN A 608 16.14 -16.07 25.97
N LYS A 609 16.82 -17.17 25.63
CA LYS A 609 17.63 -17.96 26.57
C LYS A 609 18.94 -17.27 26.96
N SER A 610 19.50 -16.41 26.11
CA SER A 610 20.73 -15.67 26.42
C SER A 610 20.49 -14.42 27.29
N ARG A 611 19.24 -14.00 27.46
CA ARG A 611 18.88 -12.83 28.27
C ARG A 611 18.94 -13.14 29.75
N ASN A 612 19.45 -12.21 30.54
CA ASN A 612 19.30 -12.21 31.99
C ASN A 612 17.93 -11.63 32.36
N VAL A 613 16.88 -12.46 32.31
CA VAL A 613 15.50 -12.04 32.59
C VAL A 613 15.23 -12.12 34.10
N THR A 614 14.98 -10.98 34.74
CA THR A 614 14.58 -10.93 36.16
C THR A 614 13.13 -11.38 36.34
N SER A 615 12.74 -11.71 37.58
CA SER A 615 11.35 -12.07 37.89
C SER A 615 10.36 -10.93 37.60
N GLU A 616 10.77 -9.67 37.79
CA GLU A 616 9.96 -8.48 37.46
C GLU A 616 9.81 -8.29 35.95
N MET A 617 10.90 -8.46 35.18
CA MET A 617 10.84 -8.41 33.70
C MET A 617 9.90 -9.47 33.16
N LYS A 618 9.99 -10.71 33.68
CA LYS A 618 9.11 -11.81 33.28
C LYS A 618 7.65 -11.48 33.57
N LYS A 619 7.34 -11.00 34.78
CA LYS A 619 5.97 -10.57 35.16
C LYS A 619 5.45 -9.48 34.23
N ARG A 620 6.30 -8.51 33.86
CA ARG A 620 5.94 -7.43 32.94
C ARG A 620 5.62 -7.96 31.55
N GLU A 621 6.53 -8.75 30.98
CA GLU A 621 6.34 -9.32 29.64
C GLU A 621 5.13 -10.23 29.57
N ASP A 622 4.91 -11.08 30.57
CA ASP A 622 3.76 -11.97 30.62
C ASP A 622 2.45 -11.17 30.71
N ALA A 623 2.42 -10.05 31.46
CA ALA A 623 1.26 -9.16 31.51
C ALA A 623 1.00 -8.44 30.17
N LEU A 624 2.04 -8.07 29.43
CA LEU A 624 1.90 -7.49 28.08
C LEU A 624 1.42 -8.52 27.06
N ARG A 625 1.91 -9.76 27.14
CA ARG A 625 1.43 -10.89 26.31
C ARG A 625 -0.03 -11.17 26.59
N ASP A 626 -0.42 -11.16 27.87
CA ASP A 626 -1.80 -11.36 28.31
C ASP A 626 -2.76 -10.30 27.73
N VAL A 627 -2.33 -9.04 27.68
CA VAL A 627 -3.09 -7.97 27.01
C VAL A 627 -3.27 -8.28 25.52
N ASN A 628 -2.18 -8.59 24.81
CA ASN A 628 -2.24 -8.92 23.38
C ASN A 628 -3.10 -10.14 23.07
N GLU A 629 -3.01 -11.20 23.89
CA GLU A 629 -3.87 -12.38 23.75
C GLU A 629 -5.35 -12.03 23.85
N ASN A 630 -5.71 -11.10 24.72
CA ASN A 630 -7.09 -10.65 24.89
C ASN A 630 -7.57 -9.75 23.74
N LEU A 631 -6.69 -8.89 23.20
CA LEU A 631 -7.00 -8.10 22.00
C LEU A 631 -7.18 -8.99 20.76
N ASN A 632 -6.30 -9.98 20.57
CA ASN A 632 -6.44 -10.97 19.49
C ASN A 632 -7.73 -11.79 19.63
N MET A 633 -8.08 -12.20 20.85
CA MET A 633 -9.34 -12.89 21.10
C MET A 633 -10.55 -12.01 20.73
N PHE A 634 -10.51 -10.70 20.98
CA PHE A 634 -11.55 -9.78 20.55
C PHE A 634 -11.72 -9.79 19.02
N ASP A 635 -10.62 -9.71 18.27
CA ASP A 635 -10.64 -9.73 16.80
C ASP A 635 -11.20 -11.05 16.26
N GLU A 636 -10.78 -12.19 16.80
CA GLU A 636 -11.30 -13.52 16.44
C GLU A 636 -12.83 -13.61 16.64
N ASN A 637 -13.34 -13.03 17.74
CA ASN A 637 -14.78 -13.00 18.02
C ASN A 637 -15.53 -12.05 17.08
N MET A 638 -14.95 -10.90 16.73
CA MET A 638 -15.53 -9.97 15.76
C MET A 638 -15.64 -10.59 14.37
N GLN A 639 -14.62 -11.32 13.92
CA GLN A 639 -14.68 -12.07 12.65
C GLN A 639 -15.77 -13.15 12.67
N LEU A 640 -15.91 -13.88 13.79
CA LEU A 640 -16.98 -14.87 13.93
C LEU A 640 -18.37 -14.23 13.90
N VAL A 641 -18.53 -13.04 14.49
CA VAL A 641 -19.77 -12.26 14.42
C VAL A 641 -20.10 -11.88 12.97
N GLU A 642 -19.13 -11.44 12.17
CA GLU A 642 -19.33 -11.17 10.74
C GLU A 642 -19.85 -12.41 10.00
N GLY A 643 -19.16 -13.55 10.13
CA GLY A 643 -19.57 -14.78 9.47
C GLY A 643 -20.94 -15.30 9.92
N LEU A 644 -21.30 -15.12 11.19
CA LEU A 644 -22.65 -15.44 11.67
C LEU A 644 -23.70 -14.48 11.08
N THR A 645 -23.39 -13.20 10.96
CA THR A 645 -24.28 -12.22 10.32
C THR A 645 -24.66 -12.65 8.89
N GLU A 646 -23.70 -13.16 8.11
CA GLU A 646 -23.96 -13.70 6.77
C GLU A 646 -24.88 -14.93 6.80
N VAL A 647 -24.64 -15.87 7.72
CA VAL A 647 -25.49 -17.06 7.89
C VAL A 647 -26.90 -16.66 8.28
N ARG A 648 -27.05 -15.70 9.20
CA ARG A 648 -28.34 -15.13 9.60
C ARG A 648 -29.10 -14.62 8.38
N ASP A 649 -28.45 -13.80 7.56
CA ASP A 649 -29.09 -13.17 6.39
C ASP A 649 -29.51 -14.21 5.34
N ALA A 650 -28.68 -15.23 5.12
CA ALA A 650 -29.01 -16.33 4.22
C ALA A 650 -30.23 -17.13 4.72
N VAL A 651 -30.27 -17.45 6.02
CA VAL A 651 -31.41 -18.16 6.63
C VAL A 651 -32.68 -17.32 6.58
N GLU A 652 -32.59 -16.02 6.90
CA GLU A 652 -33.75 -15.12 6.85
C GLU A 652 -34.35 -15.04 5.45
N LYS A 653 -33.49 -14.91 4.45
CA LYS A 653 -33.92 -14.88 3.04
C LYS A 653 -34.66 -16.17 2.66
N CYS A 654 -34.08 -17.34 2.97
CA CYS A 654 -34.72 -18.61 2.66
C CYS A 654 -36.04 -18.80 3.42
N LEU A 655 -36.09 -18.46 4.71
CA LEU A 655 -37.32 -18.52 5.50
C LEU A 655 -38.42 -17.68 4.85
N LYS A 656 -38.11 -16.43 4.50
CA LYS A 656 -39.05 -15.53 3.86
C LYS A 656 -39.55 -16.06 2.52
N GLU A 657 -38.65 -16.53 1.65
CA GLU A 657 -39.01 -17.08 0.34
C GLU A 657 -39.94 -18.29 0.44
N VAL A 658 -39.73 -19.19 1.41
CA VAL A 658 -40.60 -20.36 1.58
C VAL A 658 -41.93 -19.97 2.21
N MET A 659 -41.92 -19.11 3.24
CA MET A 659 -43.15 -18.64 3.89
C MET A 659 -44.06 -17.88 2.92
N ASP A 660 -43.49 -16.99 2.09
CA ASP A 660 -44.22 -16.24 1.07
C ASP A 660 -44.88 -17.19 0.04
N LYS A 661 -44.16 -18.23 -0.41
CA LYS A 661 -44.69 -19.22 -1.36
C LYS A 661 -45.82 -20.07 -0.77
N LEU A 662 -45.79 -20.30 0.53
CA LEU A 662 -46.84 -21.04 1.26
C LEU A 662 -47.97 -20.14 1.76
N GLY A 663 -47.90 -18.82 1.51
CA GLY A 663 -48.91 -17.86 1.96
C GLY A 663 -48.96 -17.66 3.48
N ILE A 664 -47.85 -17.91 4.17
CA ILE A 664 -47.72 -17.77 5.62
C ILE A 664 -47.27 -16.33 5.91
N GLN A 665 -48.10 -15.56 6.63
CA GLN A 665 -47.75 -14.19 7.05
C GLN A 665 -46.77 -14.16 8.21
#